data_AF-A0A3E5GSA6-F1
#
_entry.id   AF-A0A3E5GSA6-F1
#
_cell.length_a   1.000
_cell.length_b   1.000
_cell.length_c   1.000
_cell.angle_alpha   90.00
_cell.angle_beta   90.00
_cell.angle_gamma   90.00
#
_symmetry.space_group_name_H-M   'P 1'
#
loop_
_entity.id
_entity.type
_entity.pdbx_description
1 polymer ?
#
loop_
_entity_poly.entity_id
_entity_poly.type
_entity_poly.pdbx_seq_one_letter_code
_entity_poly.pdbx_strand_id
1 'polypeptide(L)'
;MKKSIKYSKILTIVCIVISFCFVMKTEAAEKTGTRIHFISLNGATDAILLESDGHFGMVDSGEDWDYPNSEQYPLREGITTNEGYEQQVIHYLRTMGVKKLDFYIATHSHSDHIGSGDEILNHFPVDRLYIDRYDDSYMLDSHGKDPQDPYYYPQANENYLWDNQYVYDCLIKAANDNNVKIITDLDLDENAQYRRFQMGQMDISIMNYERERNANGNIIPVQSENDNALVVKVNAYGKNALLTSDIDPKNGDTKKVADQLVEELWNDEGLKEKEAKKIEKKNYDFEYNMSSNYEEYNVFVPDERQVEKNIEDESQPNLGKKIQIDLMKMVHHGVDYNNTTYFLTSLNPKTVVITGPQSFFNDRMKQCLSGTKVYSTMTDSAAIVAEFSKSGIDTKYNKIISGTEEIDGETYWFDENGRSITGWKYFDNAWHYYNEKGILETGWKTINGSLYYMNPAGIMLTGWKYIDGIWYYFHWSGPMQTGWQYINSAWYLLDATGAMQTGWQLVGGNWFYMEGSGAMATGWRYIAGSWYYMDDSGARVNNCWYWVGTNCYYFNENGEMVANTWIGDWYVDESGAWIPGKIKPKNEWIYQSGRWWYRHADGSYTRDGWERIGNTQYYFDGSGWMITGWKYSEGIWYYMNDSGAMISNCWYWIGTNCYYFNENGEMAADAWIGDWYVDGSGAWIPEKVYNK
;
A
#
# COMPACT_ATOMS: atom_id res chain seq x y z
N MET A 1 -26.38 -57.45 29.88
CA MET A 1 -26.45 -56.29 28.96
C MET A 1 -25.27 -55.38 29.28
N LYS A 2 -24.16 -55.56 28.54
CA LYS A 2 -23.60 -54.65 27.51
C LYS A 2 -22.80 -53.44 28.07
N LYS A 3 -21.47 -53.65 28.14
CA LYS A 3 -20.34 -52.88 27.53
C LYS A 3 -19.96 -51.60 28.31
N SER A 4 -18.70 -51.23 28.56
CA SER A 4 -17.37 -51.70 28.13
C SER A 4 -16.31 -51.19 29.11
N ILE A 5 -15.22 -51.94 29.25
CA ILE A 5 -14.15 -51.82 30.25
C ILE A 5 -13.13 -50.74 29.88
N LYS A 6 -12.75 -49.90 30.86
CA LYS A 6 -11.61 -48.96 30.83
C LYS A 6 -10.29 -49.71 31.00
N TYR A 7 -9.25 -49.34 30.23
CA TYR A 7 -7.85 -49.51 30.65
C TYR A 7 -6.96 -48.37 30.14
N SER A 8 -6.32 -47.71 31.10
CA SER A 8 -5.15 -46.84 30.97
C SER A 8 -3.95 -47.67 30.49
N LYS A 9 -3.20 -47.15 29.50
CA LYS A 9 -1.85 -47.63 29.17
C LYS A 9 -0.91 -46.47 28.86
N ILE A 10 0.08 -46.37 29.73
CA ILE A 10 1.41 -45.79 29.53
C ILE A 10 2.01 -46.36 28.23
N LEU A 11 2.52 -45.50 27.34
CA LEU A 11 3.30 -45.92 26.18
C LEU A 11 4.71 -45.33 26.25
N THR A 12 5.66 -46.24 26.40
CA THR A 12 7.11 -46.07 26.34
C THR A 12 7.52 -45.59 24.95
N ILE A 13 8.27 -44.48 24.88
CA ILE A 13 8.95 -44.01 23.66
C ILE A 13 10.24 -44.84 23.51
N VAL A 14 10.34 -45.59 22.40
CA VAL A 14 11.56 -46.28 21.99
C VAL A 14 12.38 -45.32 21.13
N CYS A 15 13.54 -44.89 21.62
CA CYS A 15 14.55 -44.20 20.83
C CYS A 15 15.30 -45.22 19.96
N ILE A 16 15.05 -45.18 18.64
CA ILE A 16 15.91 -45.85 17.65
C ILE A 16 16.95 -44.82 17.19
N VAL A 17 18.17 -44.96 17.68
CA VAL A 17 19.35 -44.26 17.14
C VAL A 17 19.86 -45.09 15.96
N ILE A 18 19.55 -44.64 14.74
CA ILE A 18 20.24 -45.14 13.54
C ILE A 18 21.48 -44.27 13.33
N SER A 19 22.62 -44.81 13.75
CA SER A 19 23.94 -44.24 13.48
C SER A 19 24.30 -44.50 12.02
N PHE A 20 24.04 -43.54 11.12
CA PHE A 20 24.65 -43.54 9.79
C PHE A 20 26.03 -42.89 9.90
N CYS A 21 27.06 -43.74 9.91
CA CYS A 21 28.43 -43.31 9.65
C CYS A 21 28.51 -42.77 8.22
N PHE A 22 28.57 -41.45 8.06
CA PHE A 22 29.00 -40.82 6.81
C PHE A 22 30.47 -41.18 6.58
N VAL A 23 30.72 -42.11 5.66
CA VAL A 23 32.01 -42.21 4.99
C VAL A 23 32.14 -40.94 4.15
N MET A 24 33.03 -40.03 4.56
CA MET A 24 33.46 -38.94 3.69
C MET A 24 34.16 -39.55 2.48
N LYS A 25 33.41 -39.79 1.41
CA LYS A 25 33.97 -39.77 0.07
C LYS A 25 34.22 -38.31 -0.24
N THR A 26 35.48 -37.95 -0.43
CA THR A 26 35.85 -36.77 -1.21
C THR A 26 35.27 -36.97 -2.61
N GLU A 27 34.07 -36.43 -2.85
CA GLU A 27 33.59 -36.23 -4.22
C GLU A 27 34.57 -35.25 -4.86
N ALA A 28 35.30 -35.74 -5.86
CA ALA A 28 35.94 -34.85 -6.81
C ALA A 28 34.84 -33.94 -7.34
N ALA A 29 35.02 -32.61 -7.23
CA ALA A 29 34.07 -31.64 -7.76
C ALA A 29 33.65 -32.10 -9.17
N GLU A 30 32.34 -32.36 -9.33
CA GLU A 30 31.77 -32.67 -10.63
C GLU A 30 32.22 -31.53 -11.56
N LYS A 31 32.92 -31.85 -12.66
CA LYS A 31 33.31 -30.83 -13.63
C LYS A 31 32.04 -30.18 -14.16
N THR A 32 31.71 -29.00 -13.65
CA THR A 32 30.55 -28.25 -14.13
C THR A 32 30.85 -27.74 -15.54
N GLY A 33 29.85 -27.75 -16.42
CA GLY A 33 30.05 -27.41 -17.83
C GLY A 33 30.54 -25.98 -18.04
N THR A 34 31.12 -25.69 -19.20
CA THR A 34 31.51 -24.32 -19.60
C THR A 34 30.37 -23.67 -20.36
N ARG A 35 29.78 -22.61 -19.81
CA ARG A 35 28.51 -22.02 -20.27
C ARG A 35 28.51 -20.50 -20.20
N ILE A 36 27.78 -19.88 -21.13
CA ILE A 36 27.35 -18.47 -21.05
C ILE A 36 25.84 -18.47 -20.85
N HIS A 37 25.37 -17.70 -19.88
CA HIS A 37 23.97 -17.56 -19.52
C HIS A 37 23.57 -16.11 -19.78
N PHE A 38 22.74 -15.88 -20.79
CA PHE A 38 22.10 -14.58 -21.01
C PHE A 38 20.81 -14.59 -20.21
N ILE A 39 20.80 -13.87 -19.10
CA ILE A 39 19.66 -13.88 -18.16
C ILE A 39 18.47 -13.23 -18.85
N SER A 40 17.32 -13.89 -18.80
CA SER A 40 16.10 -13.44 -19.46
C SER A 40 15.35 -12.45 -18.58
N LEU A 41 15.75 -11.19 -18.66
CA LEU A 41 15.05 -10.06 -18.07
C LEU A 41 14.01 -9.58 -19.08
N ASN A 42 12.79 -9.23 -18.65
CA ASN A 42 11.69 -8.88 -19.55
C ASN A 42 11.80 -7.43 -20.10
N GLY A 43 13.03 -7.02 -20.41
CA GLY A 43 13.40 -5.70 -20.91
C GLY A 43 14.62 -5.80 -21.86
N ALA A 44 14.98 -4.67 -22.46
CA ALA A 44 16.21 -4.53 -23.23
C ALA A 44 17.33 -4.11 -22.26
N THR A 45 18.10 -5.09 -21.81
CA THR A 45 19.09 -4.93 -20.74
C THR A 45 20.07 -6.12 -20.76
N ASP A 46 21.31 -5.89 -20.36
CA ASP A 46 22.38 -6.88 -20.39
C ASP A 46 22.70 -7.43 -18.99
N ALA A 47 22.44 -8.71 -18.76
CA ALA A 47 22.93 -9.44 -17.60
C ALA A 47 23.43 -10.81 -18.02
N ILE A 48 24.75 -11.04 -17.95
CA ILE A 48 25.38 -12.23 -18.55
C ILE A 48 26.31 -12.92 -17.55
N LEU A 49 25.93 -14.14 -17.15
CA LEU A 49 26.75 -15.00 -16.29
C LEU A 49 27.63 -15.94 -17.13
N LEU A 50 28.91 -15.98 -16.79
CA LEU A 50 29.90 -16.93 -17.29
C LEU A 50 30.13 -18.02 -16.24
N GLU A 51 30.04 -19.29 -16.64
CA GLU A 51 30.30 -20.46 -15.78
C GLU A 51 31.37 -21.35 -16.42
N SER A 52 32.41 -21.74 -15.68
CA SER A 52 33.31 -22.81 -16.12
C SER A 52 34.02 -23.50 -14.95
N ASP A 53 33.95 -24.84 -14.88
CA ASP A 53 34.64 -25.65 -13.88
C ASP A 53 34.43 -25.16 -12.42
N GLY A 54 33.20 -24.74 -12.09
CA GLY A 54 32.82 -24.21 -10.79
C GLY A 54 33.24 -22.75 -10.51
N HIS A 55 33.88 -22.09 -11.49
CA HIS A 55 34.16 -20.65 -11.46
C HIS A 55 33.05 -19.87 -12.14
N PHE A 56 32.80 -18.66 -11.65
CA PHE A 56 31.78 -17.77 -12.17
C PHE A 56 32.34 -16.37 -12.40
N GLY A 57 31.89 -15.70 -13.45
CA GLY A 57 32.18 -14.30 -13.73
C GLY A 57 30.96 -13.63 -14.34
N MET A 58 30.87 -12.31 -14.23
CA MET A 58 29.73 -11.54 -14.71
C MET A 58 30.16 -10.55 -15.79
N VAL A 59 29.33 -10.37 -16.82
CA VAL A 59 29.46 -9.32 -17.83
C VAL A 59 28.12 -8.59 -17.88
N ASP A 60 28.12 -7.36 -17.37
CA ASP A 60 26.93 -6.56 -17.08
C ASP A 60 25.94 -7.27 -16.12
N SER A 61 25.13 -6.48 -15.42
CA SER A 61 24.20 -6.93 -14.38
C SER A 61 22.76 -6.50 -14.62
N GLY A 62 22.52 -5.66 -15.62
CA GLY A 62 21.21 -5.20 -16.00
C GLY A 62 20.70 -4.03 -15.16
N GLU A 63 19.51 -3.55 -15.55
CA GLU A 63 18.79 -2.43 -14.92
C GLU A 63 18.32 -2.78 -13.51
N ASP A 64 18.23 -1.80 -12.63
CA ASP A 64 17.77 -1.96 -11.24
C ASP A 64 16.67 -0.95 -10.85
N TRP A 65 16.10 -1.12 -9.66
CA TRP A 65 14.99 -0.27 -9.19
C TRP A 65 15.41 1.08 -8.62
N ASP A 66 16.69 1.33 -8.43
CA ASP A 66 17.19 2.61 -7.95
C ASP A 66 17.24 3.65 -9.09
N TYR A 67 17.16 4.92 -8.73
CA TYR A 67 17.36 6.03 -9.68
C TYR A 67 17.51 7.33 -8.90
N PRO A 68 18.30 8.29 -9.42
CA PRO A 68 18.61 9.50 -8.68
C PRO A 68 17.51 10.57 -8.78
N ASN A 69 17.33 11.32 -7.70
CA ASN A 69 16.60 12.58 -7.70
C ASN A 69 17.13 13.53 -6.61
N SER A 70 18.37 13.99 -6.79
CA SER A 70 19.09 14.82 -5.84
C SER A 70 19.77 16.02 -6.53
N GLU A 71 20.36 16.93 -5.74
CA GLU A 71 21.13 18.05 -6.30
C GLU A 71 22.42 17.57 -6.98
N GLN A 72 23.06 16.51 -6.46
CA GLN A 72 24.28 15.94 -7.03
C GLN A 72 23.99 15.12 -8.29
N TYR A 73 22.89 14.37 -8.28
CA TYR A 73 22.43 13.51 -9.36
C TYR A 73 20.99 13.90 -9.70
N PRO A 74 20.78 14.86 -10.62
CA PRO A 74 19.44 15.34 -10.96
C PRO A 74 18.67 14.30 -11.78
N LEU A 75 17.36 14.26 -11.62
CA LEU A 75 16.49 13.48 -12.50
C LEU A 75 16.46 14.12 -13.90
N ARG A 76 17.05 13.44 -14.89
CA ARG A 76 17.11 13.83 -16.30
C ARG A 76 16.07 13.10 -17.14
N GLU A 77 15.73 13.67 -18.30
CA GLU A 77 14.83 13.03 -19.26
C GLU A 77 15.48 11.76 -19.83
N GLY A 78 14.73 10.65 -19.83
CA GLY A 78 15.20 9.36 -20.33
C GLY A 78 15.75 8.40 -19.28
N ILE A 79 15.97 8.85 -18.03
CA ILE A 79 16.30 7.95 -16.91
C ILE A 79 15.16 6.92 -16.73
N THR A 80 15.53 5.64 -16.65
CA THR A 80 14.59 4.56 -16.33
C THR A 80 14.03 4.76 -14.93
N THR A 81 12.72 4.66 -14.76
CA THR A 81 12.08 4.77 -13.44
C THR A 81 10.98 3.73 -13.30
N ASN A 82 10.85 3.16 -12.11
CA ASN A 82 9.84 2.14 -11.78
C ASN A 82 9.98 0.84 -12.60
N GLU A 83 11.19 0.51 -13.01
CA GLU A 83 11.56 -0.75 -13.65
C GLU A 83 12.92 -1.16 -13.08
N GLY A 84 13.15 -2.45 -12.87
CA GLY A 84 14.38 -2.97 -12.24
C GLY A 84 14.36 -4.48 -12.09
N TYR A 85 15.54 -5.10 -12.18
CA TYR A 85 15.71 -6.54 -12.31
C TYR A 85 16.73 -7.16 -11.33
N GLU A 86 17.32 -6.39 -10.43
CA GLU A 86 18.40 -6.81 -9.53
C GLU A 86 18.03 -8.07 -8.73
N GLN A 87 16.78 -8.15 -8.24
CA GLN A 87 16.23 -9.29 -7.50
C GLN A 87 16.18 -10.55 -8.36
N GLN A 88 15.89 -10.43 -9.66
CA GLN A 88 15.82 -11.54 -10.60
C GLN A 88 17.23 -12.04 -10.94
N VAL A 89 18.19 -11.13 -11.10
CA VAL A 89 19.60 -11.48 -11.33
C VAL A 89 20.18 -12.18 -10.12
N ILE A 90 20.00 -11.64 -8.90
CA ILE A 90 20.45 -12.26 -7.65
C ILE A 90 19.85 -13.67 -7.49
N HIS A 91 18.54 -13.81 -7.70
CA HIS A 91 17.86 -15.11 -7.64
C HIS A 91 18.45 -16.10 -8.65
N TYR A 92 18.69 -15.67 -9.89
CA TYR A 92 19.26 -16.51 -10.92
C TYR A 92 20.68 -16.98 -10.55
N LEU A 93 21.55 -16.06 -10.11
CA LEU A 93 22.92 -16.37 -9.67
C LEU A 93 22.92 -17.39 -8.51
N ARG A 94 22.07 -17.19 -7.49
CA ARG A 94 21.92 -18.14 -6.38
C ARG A 94 21.42 -19.51 -6.85
N THR A 95 20.47 -19.53 -7.78
CA THR A 95 19.94 -20.76 -8.39
C THR A 95 20.99 -21.53 -9.18
N MET A 96 21.92 -20.83 -9.85
CA MET A 96 23.08 -21.45 -10.52
C MET A 96 24.18 -21.89 -9.54
N GLY A 97 24.02 -21.63 -8.25
CA GLY A 97 24.97 -22.04 -7.21
C GLY A 97 26.15 -21.09 -7.05
N VAL A 98 26.08 -19.86 -7.57
CA VAL A 98 27.12 -18.85 -7.44
C VAL A 98 27.35 -18.54 -5.96
N LYS A 99 28.61 -18.65 -5.52
CA LYS A 99 29.05 -18.28 -4.16
C LYS A 99 30.03 -17.11 -4.14
N LYS A 100 30.57 -16.78 -5.32
CA LYS A 100 31.59 -15.77 -5.56
C LYS A 100 31.68 -15.55 -7.07
N LEU A 101 32.07 -14.35 -7.48
CA LEU A 101 32.48 -14.03 -8.84
C LEU A 101 34.00 -13.78 -8.89
N ASP A 102 34.70 -14.41 -9.83
CA ASP A 102 36.13 -14.19 -10.07
C ASP A 102 36.40 -12.81 -10.70
N PHE A 103 35.39 -12.26 -11.34
CA PHE A 103 35.36 -10.90 -11.87
C PHE A 103 33.92 -10.47 -12.18
N TYR A 104 33.74 -9.16 -12.28
CA TYR A 104 32.62 -8.51 -12.91
C TYR A 104 33.18 -7.53 -13.96
N ILE A 105 32.80 -7.67 -15.22
CA ILE A 105 33.07 -6.70 -16.28
C ILE A 105 31.83 -5.85 -16.49
N ALA A 106 31.90 -4.59 -16.11
CA ALA A 106 30.92 -3.55 -16.40
C ALA A 106 31.35 -2.89 -17.72
N THR A 107 30.58 -3.08 -18.78
CA THR A 107 31.03 -2.74 -20.13
C THR A 107 31.04 -1.23 -20.36
N HIS A 108 30.06 -0.50 -19.81
CA HIS A 108 29.98 0.95 -19.82
C HIS A 108 28.92 1.42 -18.81
N SER A 109 28.84 2.74 -18.57
CA SER A 109 28.10 3.29 -17.43
C SER A 109 26.62 3.61 -17.70
N HIS A 110 25.91 2.79 -18.50
CA HIS A 110 24.46 2.90 -18.62
C HIS A 110 23.74 2.00 -17.60
N SER A 111 22.59 2.46 -17.10
CA SER A 111 21.82 1.79 -16.04
C SER A 111 21.38 0.38 -16.44
N ASP A 112 20.97 0.18 -17.68
CA ASP A 112 20.57 -1.13 -18.20
C ASP A 112 21.72 -2.13 -18.41
N HIS A 113 22.96 -1.73 -18.11
CA HIS A 113 24.15 -2.57 -18.06
C HIS A 113 24.70 -2.73 -16.64
N ILE A 114 24.80 -1.65 -15.86
CA ILE A 114 25.50 -1.65 -14.57
C ILE A 114 24.64 -1.24 -13.38
N GLY A 115 23.34 -0.97 -13.58
CA GLY A 115 22.41 -0.50 -12.56
C GLY A 115 22.39 -1.42 -11.36
N SER A 116 22.17 -2.72 -11.57
CA SER A 116 22.17 -3.73 -10.48
C SER A 116 23.56 -4.00 -9.88
N GLY A 117 24.59 -3.30 -10.33
CA GLY A 117 25.98 -3.66 -10.14
C GLY A 117 26.39 -3.63 -8.67
N ASP A 118 25.97 -2.63 -7.90
CA ASP A 118 26.27 -2.55 -6.48
C ASP A 118 25.52 -3.59 -5.66
N GLU A 119 24.26 -3.94 -5.98
CA GLU A 119 23.58 -5.05 -5.32
C GLU A 119 24.31 -6.36 -5.56
N ILE A 120 24.82 -6.60 -6.78
CA ILE A 120 25.62 -7.80 -7.06
C ILE A 120 26.88 -7.82 -6.19
N LEU A 121 27.60 -6.70 -6.07
CA LEU A 121 28.80 -6.62 -5.22
C LEU A 121 28.50 -6.79 -3.73
N ASN A 122 27.32 -6.37 -3.28
CA ASN A 122 26.87 -6.53 -1.89
C ASN A 122 26.42 -7.96 -1.57
N HIS A 123 25.95 -8.71 -2.56
CA HIS A 123 25.44 -10.07 -2.38
C HIS A 123 26.45 -11.18 -2.63
N PHE A 124 27.41 -10.95 -3.53
CA PHE A 124 28.39 -11.94 -3.95
C PHE A 124 29.79 -11.36 -3.78
N PRO A 125 30.71 -12.04 -3.08
CA PRO A 125 32.11 -11.66 -3.09
C PRO A 125 32.64 -11.60 -4.52
N VAL A 126 33.33 -10.52 -4.88
CA VAL A 126 33.92 -10.32 -6.22
C VAL A 126 35.41 -10.00 -6.09
N ASP A 127 36.27 -10.69 -6.85
CA ASP A 127 37.71 -10.42 -6.78
C ASP A 127 38.11 -9.13 -7.50
N ARG A 128 37.53 -8.91 -8.69
CA ARG A 128 37.93 -7.83 -9.60
C ARG A 128 36.71 -7.22 -10.30
N LEU A 129 36.63 -5.91 -10.32
CA LEU A 129 35.71 -5.15 -11.16
C LEU A 129 36.51 -4.56 -12.32
N TYR A 130 36.07 -4.80 -13.55
CA TYR A 130 36.61 -4.17 -14.75
C TYR A 130 35.60 -3.12 -15.20
N ILE A 131 36.02 -1.86 -15.26
CA ILE A 131 35.17 -0.75 -15.70
C ILE A 131 36.06 0.41 -16.15
N ASP A 132 35.69 1.10 -17.22
CA ASP A 132 36.34 2.34 -17.60
C ASP A 132 35.91 3.50 -16.69
N ARG A 133 36.82 4.44 -16.43
CA ARG A 133 36.49 5.60 -15.62
C ARG A 133 35.37 6.40 -16.27
N TYR A 134 34.35 6.72 -15.49
CA TYR A 134 33.28 7.61 -15.88
C TYR A 134 33.28 8.90 -15.05
N ASP A 135 32.99 10.00 -15.72
CA ASP A 135 32.64 11.29 -15.15
C ASP A 135 31.73 11.96 -16.18
N ASP A 136 30.68 12.67 -15.76
CA ASP A 136 29.77 13.40 -16.67
C ASP A 136 30.58 14.32 -17.61
N SER A 137 31.73 14.86 -17.17
CA SER A 137 32.63 15.67 -18.01
C SER A 137 33.35 14.90 -19.12
N TYR A 138 33.19 13.58 -19.20
CA TYR A 138 33.65 12.78 -20.34
C TYR A 138 32.61 12.73 -21.46
N MET A 139 31.42 13.30 -21.27
CA MET A 139 30.37 13.38 -22.27
C MET A 139 30.28 14.79 -22.85
N LEU A 140 30.20 14.92 -24.18
CA LEU A 140 30.01 16.20 -24.88
C LEU A 140 28.79 16.97 -24.38
N ASP A 141 27.75 16.26 -23.92
CA ASP A 141 26.53 16.85 -23.35
C ASP A 141 26.76 17.65 -22.06
N SER A 142 27.90 17.49 -21.39
CA SER A 142 28.30 18.31 -20.25
C SER A 142 28.95 19.64 -20.65
N HIS A 143 29.30 19.82 -21.92
CA HIS A 143 30.09 20.95 -22.43
C HIS A 143 29.25 22.02 -23.18
N GLY A 144 27.96 22.16 -22.84
CA GLY A 144 27.05 23.10 -23.51
C GLY A 144 27.06 24.54 -23.02
N LYS A 145 27.67 24.83 -21.86
CA LYS A 145 27.43 26.08 -21.12
C LYS A 145 28.53 27.14 -21.26
N ASP A 146 29.77 26.75 -21.54
CA ASP A 146 30.92 27.67 -21.64
C ASP A 146 31.56 27.65 -23.06
N PRO A 147 31.40 28.71 -23.87
CA PRO A 147 32.03 28.82 -25.18
C PRO A 147 33.57 28.81 -25.19
N GLN A 148 34.22 28.95 -24.03
CA GLN A 148 35.67 28.87 -23.89
C GLN A 148 36.17 27.48 -23.52
N ASP A 149 35.25 26.55 -23.25
CA ASP A 149 35.58 25.15 -23.04
C ASP A 149 36.24 24.58 -24.31
N PRO A 150 37.42 23.92 -24.22
CA PRO A 150 38.05 23.27 -25.37
C PRO A 150 37.17 22.21 -26.04
N TYR A 151 36.14 21.70 -25.34
CA TYR A 151 35.18 20.72 -25.84
C TYR A 151 33.78 21.29 -26.00
N TYR A 152 33.64 22.63 -26.06
CA TYR A 152 32.34 23.30 -26.16
C TYR A 152 31.44 22.69 -27.25
N TYR A 153 30.29 22.18 -26.82
CA TYR A 153 29.32 21.51 -27.67
C TYR A 153 27.98 22.23 -27.59
N PRO A 154 27.69 23.20 -28.50
CA PRO A 154 26.49 24.03 -28.40
C PRO A 154 25.17 23.28 -28.60
N GLN A 155 25.21 22.02 -29.04
CA GLN A 155 24.04 21.14 -29.19
C GLN A 155 23.80 20.25 -27.95
N ALA A 156 24.62 20.37 -26.91
CA ALA A 156 24.46 19.66 -25.64
C ALA A 156 23.08 19.94 -25.04
N ASN A 157 22.37 18.88 -24.68
CA ASN A 157 21.04 18.97 -24.08
C ASN A 157 20.82 18.01 -22.90
N GLU A 158 21.90 17.41 -22.39
CA GLU A 158 21.92 16.48 -21.24
C GLU A 158 21.20 15.14 -21.51
N ASN A 159 20.85 14.84 -22.78
CA ASN A 159 20.12 13.62 -23.16
C ASN A 159 20.98 12.35 -23.16
N TYR A 160 22.30 12.45 -23.10
CA TYR A 160 23.22 11.30 -23.05
C TYR A 160 23.92 11.15 -21.69
N LEU A 161 23.51 11.93 -20.70
CA LEU A 161 24.06 11.84 -19.34
C LEU A 161 23.24 10.91 -18.44
N TRP A 162 21.91 10.92 -18.60
CA TRP A 162 20.95 10.16 -17.80
C TRP A 162 21.34 10.08 -16.32
N ASP A 163 21.43 8.87 -15.76
CA ASP A 163 21.91 8.53 -14.43
C ASP A 163 23.29 7.86 -14.45
N ASN A 164 24.02 7.97 -15.57
CA ASN A 164 25.30 7.29 -15.78
C ASN A 164 26.32 7.53 -14.66
N GLN A 165 26.44 8.80 -14.21
CA GLN A 165 27.31 9.16 -13.09
C GLN A 165 26.86 8.50 -11.78
N TYR A 166 25.56 8.41 -11.56
CA TYR A 166 24.98 7.87 -10.34
C TYR A 166 25.24 6.36 -10.25
N VAL A 167 24.91 5.59 -11.29
CA VAL A 167 25.13 4.13 -11.31
C VAL A 167 26.63 3.79 -11.25
N TYR A 168 27.49 4.56 -11.91
CA TYR A 168 28.95 4.41 -11.79
C TYR A 168 29.43 4.66 -10.35
N ASP A 169 29.00 5.75 -9.71
CA ASP A 169 29.42 6.09 -8.35
C ASP A 169 28.92 5.05 -7.33
N CYS A 170 27.68 4.54 -7.48
CA CYS A 170 27.13 3.46 -6.66
C CYS A 170 27.98 2.18 -6.78
N LEU A 171 28.27 1.75 -8.00
CA LEU A 171 29.10 0.57 -8.28
C LEU A 171 30.52 0.71 -7.71
N ILE A 172 31.18 1.87 -7.92
CA ILE A 172 32.54 2.12 -7.39
C ILE A 172 32.52 2.16 -5.87
N LYS A 173 31.50 2.76 -5.25
CA LYS A 173 31.36 2.79 -3.81
C LYS A 173 31.21 1.36 -3.26
N ALA A 174 30.33 0.55 -3.82
CA ALA A 174 30.13 -0.83 -3.39
C ALA A 174 31.38 -1.70 -3.61
N ALA A 175 32.11 -1.49 -4.70
CA ALA A 175 33.40 -2.14 -4.93
C ALA A 175 34.41 -1.83 -3.82
N ASN A 176 34.52 -0.56 -3.42
CA ASN A 176 35.40 -0.16 -2.32
C ASN A 176 34.95 -0.72 -0.97
N ASP A 177 33.65 -0.65 -0.66
CA ASP A 177 33.08 -1.16 0.59
C ASP A 177 33.30 -2.67 0.74
N ASN A 178 33.28 -3.40 -0.38
CA ASN A 178 33.49 -4.85 -0.43
C ASN A 178 34.94 -5.28 -0.73
N ASN A 179 35.90 -4.34 -0.77
CA ASN A 179 37.32 -4.57 -1.07
C ASN A 179 37.58 -5.27 -2.42
N VAL A 180 36.75 -4.98 -3.42
CA VAL A 180 36.88 -5.47 -4.79
C VAL A 180 38.02 -4.71 -5.47
N LYS A 181 38.91 -5.41 -6.19
CA LYS A 181 39.98 -4.75 -6.94
C LYS A 181 39.41 -4.12 -8.22
N ILE A 182 39.37 -2.80 -8.26
CA ILE A 182 38.95 -2.05 -9.46
C ILE A 182 40.08 -2.02 -10.48
N ILE A 183 39.78 -2.45 -11.70
CA ILE A 183 40.64 -2.43 -12.88
C ILE A 183 40.02 -1.45 -13.88
N THR A 184 40.79 -0.43 -14.23
CA THR A 184 40.36 0.64 -15.14
C THR A 184 41.52 1.05 -16.04
N ASP A 185 41.29 2.01 -16.94
CA ASP A 185 42.28 2.54 -17.88
C ASP A 185 42.97 1.42 -18.67
N LEU A 186 42.15 0.54 -19.24
CA LEU A 186 42.64 -0.60 -20.02
C LEU A 186 43.34 -0.14 -21.31
N ASP A 187 43.11 1.09 -21.77
CA ASP A 187 43.83 1.75 -22.87
C ASP A 187 45.34 1.92 -22.60
N LEU A 188 45.75 2.05 -21.34
CA LEU A 188 47.15 2.27 -20.97
C LEU A 188 47.97 0.97 -20.98
N ASP A 189 49.18 1.01 -21.55
CA ASP A 189 50.07 -0.15 -21.69
C ASP A 189 50.44 -0.82 -20.34
N GLU A 190 50.49 -0.04 -19.25
CA GLU A 190 50.73 -0.57 -17.90
C GLU A 190 49.63 -1.53 -17.41
N ASN A 191 48.43 -1.41 -17.99
CA ASN A 191 47.28 -2.27 -17.71
C ASN A 191 47.08 -3.37 -18.75
N ALA A 192 47.97 -3.53 -19.73
CA ALA A 192 47.85 -4.53 -20.80
C ALA A 192 47.71 -5.97 -20.29
N GLN A 193 48.30 -6.29 -19.12
CA GLN A 193 48.18 -7.58 -18.45
C GLN A 193 46.75 -7.96 -18.03
N TYR A 194 45.83 -6.99 -17.94
CA TYR A 194 44.44 -7.22 -17.55
C TYR A 194 43.51 -7.43 -18.75
N ARG A 195 43.95 -7.12 -19.97
CA ARG A 195 43.15 -7.24 -21.20
C ARG A 195 42.85 -8.70 -21.58
N ARG A 196 43.60 -9.66 -21.04
CA ARG A 196 43.40 -11.09 -21.30
C ARG A 196 43.69 -11.92 -20.06
N PHE A 197 42.80 -12.84 -19.72
CA PHE A 197 42.94 -13.72 -18.57
C PHE A 197 42.14 -15.02 -18.76
N GLN A 198 42.31 -15.98 -17.85
CA GLN A 198 41.61 -17.27 -17.91
C GLN A 198 40.66 -17.45 -16.71
N MET A 199 39.53 -18.10 -16.95
CA MET A 199 38.59 -18.58 -15.93
C MET A 199 38.11 -19.98 -16.30
N GLY A 200 38.49 -20.99 -15.52
CA GLY A 200 38.23 -22.40 -15.87
C GLY A 200 38.80 -22.76 -17.26
N GLN A 201 37.94 -23.13 -18.20
CA GLN A 201 38.30 -23.43 -19.60
C GLN A 201 38.16 -22.22 -20.53
N MET A 202 37.69 -21.08 -20.02
CA MET A 202 37.51 -19.86 -20.80
C MET A 202 38.81 -19.05 -20.84
N ASP A 203 39.25 -18.72 -22.04
CA ASP A 203 40.19 -17.64 -22.31
C ASP A 203 39.37 -16.39 -22.66
N ILE A 204 39.49 -15.35 -21.84
CA ILE A 204 38.67 -14.15 -21.89
C ILE A 204 39.58 -12.99 -22.32
N SER A 205 39.16 -12.27 -23.36
CA SER A 205 39.84 -11.08 -23.86
C SER A 205 38.87 -9.91 -23.88
N ILE A 206 39.31 -8.77 -23.34
CA ILE A 206 38.61 -7.49 -23.41
C ILE A 206 39.13 -6.76 -24.65
N MET A 207 38.21 -6.21 -25.44
CA MET A 207 38.43 -5.51 -26.70
C MET A 207 37.70 -4.16 -26.64
N ASN A 208 37.97 -3.28 -27.60
CA ASN A 208 37.44 -1.91 -27.62
C ASN A 208 37.75 -1.11 -26.35
N TYR A 209 38.92 -1.34 -25.75
CA TYR A 209 39.33 -0.69 -24.51
C TYR A 209 40.10 0.61 -24.78
N GLU A 210 40.44 0.92 -26.04
CA GLU A 210 41.18 2.13 -26.40
C GLU A 210 40.32 3.38 -26.24
N ARG A 211 40.81 4.35 -25.46
CA ARG A 211 40.18 5.67 -25.27
C ARG A 211 41.06 6.79 -25.77
N GLU A 212 40.47 7.78 -26.41
CA GLU A 212 41.22 8.95 -26.85
C GLU A 212 41.59 9.85 -25.66
N ARG A 213 42.85 10.28 -25.64
CA ARG A 213 43.38 11.20 -24.62
C ARG A 213 44.04 12.40 -25.27
N ASN A 214 43.86 13.57 -24.68
CA ASN A 214 44.56 14.77 -25.11
C ASN A 214 46.04 14.74 -24.71
N ALA A 215 46.81 15.75 -25.14
CA ALA A 215 48.25 15.82 -24.87
C ALA A 215 48.62 15.86 -23.36
N ASN A 216 47.67 16.16 -22.47
CA ASN A 216 47.85 16.16 -21.03
C ASN A 216 47.46 14.81 -20.38
N GLY A 217 47.01 13.83 -21.16
CA GLY A 217 46.55 12.53 -20.69
C GLY A 217 45.09 12.50 -20.19
N ASN A 218 44.35 13.61 -20.33
CA ASN A 218 42.93 13.63 -19.98
C ASN A 218 42.11 12.96 -21.09
N ILE A 219 41.06 12.26 -20.69
CA ILE A 219 40.09 11.64 -21.62
C ILE A 219 39.44 12.75 -22.47
N ILE A 220 39.32 12.49 -23.77
CA ILE A 220 38.60 13.36 -24.70
C ILE A 220 37.10 13.02 -24.61
N PRO A 221 36.21 14.02 -24.43
CA PRO A 221 34.78 13.76 -24.34
C PRO A 221 34.18 13.13 -25.62
N VAL A 222 33.27 12.19 -25.43
CA VAL A 222 32.54 11.47 -26.50
C VAL A 222 31.05 11.84 -26.50
N GLN A 223 30.28 11.43 -27.51
CA GLN A 223 28.87 11.81 -27.57
C GLN A 223 27.99 10.93 -26.69
N SER A 224 28.27 9.64 -26.66
CA SER A 224 27.54 8.65 -25.87
C SER A 224 28.55 7.77 -25.15
N GLU A 225 28.17 7.25 -23.98
CA GLU A 225 29.02 6.31 -23.25
C GLU A 225 29.11 4.94 -23.98
N ASN A 226 28.22 4.68 -24.94
CA ASN A 226 28.35 3.58 -25.92
C ASN A 226 29.65 3.66 -26.75
N ASP A 227 30.20 4.87 -26.98
CA ASP A 227 31.49 5.05 -27.67
C ASP A 227 32.66 4.47 -26.83
N ASN A 228 32.49 4.32 -25.51
CA ASN A 228 33.47 3.74 -24.59
C ASN A 228 33.16 2.28 -24.21
N ALA A 229 32.17 1.64 -24.83
CA ALA A 229 31.72 0.32 -24.41
C ALA A 229 32.74 -0.79 -24.66
N LEU A 230 33.06 -1.55 -23.61
CA LEU A 230 33.97 -2.69 -23.68
C LEU A 230 33.31 -3.90 -24.36
N VAL A 231 34.10 -4.64 -25.13
CA VAL A 231 33.67 -5.88 -25.79
C VAL A 231 34.38 -7.07 -25.16
N VAL A 232 33.65 -8.15 -24.87
CA VAL A 232 34.22 -9.35 -24.25
C VAL A 232 34.20 -10.51 -25.25
N LYS A 233 35.40 -10.99 -25.60
CA LYS A 233 35.58 -12.23 -26.37
C LYS A 233 35.85 -13.39 -25.42
N VAL A 234 35.07 -14.45 -25.55
CA VAL A 234 35.24 -15.70 -24.80
C VAL A 234 35.62 -16.82 -25.75
N ASN A 235 36.77 -17.45 -25.51
CA ASN A 235 37.18 -18.67 -26.20
C ASN A 235 37.20 -19.86 -25.24
N ALA A 236 36.51 -20.94 -25.59
CA ALA A 236 36.66 -22.22 -24.90
C ALA A 236 36.56 -23.37 -25.90
N TYR A 237 37.41 -24.39 -25.73
CA TYR A 237 37.50 -25.55 -26.63
C TYR A 237 37.67 -25.18 -28.13
N GLY A 238 38.29 -24.04 -28.41
CA GLY A 238 38.48 -23.53 -29.78
C GLY A 238 37.21 -22.97 -30.41
N LYS A 239 36.18 -22.65 -29.62
CA LYS A 239 34.96 -21.95 -30.05
C LYS A 239 34.96 -20.53 -29.52
N ASN A 240 34.53 -19.58 -30.33
CA ASN A 240 34.54 -18.16 -30.00
C ASN A 240 33.12 -17.64 -29.81
N ALA A 241 32.87 -16.99 -28.69
CA ALA A 241 31.71 -16.15 -28.44
C ALA A 241 32.14 -14.69 -28.27
N LEU A 242 31.31 -13.77 -28.76
CA LEU A 242 31.51 -12.33 -28.61
C LEU A 242 30.32 -11.71 -27.88
N LEU A 243 30.58 -11.01 -26.79
CA LEU A 243 29.63 -10.21 -26.05
C LEU A 243 29.94 -8.75 -26.38
N THR A 244 29.07 -8.14 -27.17
CA THR A 244 29.38 -6.91 -27.91
C THR A 244 29.10 -5.63 -27.15
N SER A 245 28.46 -5.71 -25.98
CA SER A 245 27.87 -4.53 -25.32
C SER A 245 27.05 -3.71 -26.34
N ASP A 246 27.15 -2.39 -26.23
CA ASP A 246 26.36 -1.39 -26.93
C ASP A 246 27.22 -0.49 -27.82
N ILE A 247 28.40 -0.99 -28.22
CA ILE A 247 29.38 -0.27 -29.04
C ILE A 247 28.75 0.51 -30.19
N ASP A 248 29.20 1.74 -30.38
CA ASP A 248 28.65 2.66 -31.36
C ASP A 248 29.47 2.64 -32.68
N PRO A 249 28.83 2.47 -33.86
CA PRO A 249 29.52 2.52 -35.14
C PRO A 249 29.99 3.93 -35.54
N LYS A 250 29.54 4.98 -34.86
CA LYS A 250 29.82 6.38 -35.25
C LYS A 250 31.30 6.70 -35.42
N ASN A 251 32.15 6.16 -34.54
CA ASN A 251 33.61 6.34 -34.61
C ASN A 251 34.33 5.14 -35.26
N GLY A 252 33.59 4.20 -35.85
CA GLY A 252 34.10 3.01 -36.51
C GLY A 252 34.40 1.84 -35.55
N ASP A 253 33.88 1.85 -34.32
CA ASP A 253 34.24 0.85 -33.30
C ASP A 253 33.77 -0.56 -33.68
N THR A 254 32.59 -0.67 -34.29
CA THR A 254 32.10 -1.94 -34.86
C THR A 254 33.07 -2.46 -35.91
N LYS A 255 33.48 -1.65 -36.88
CA LYS A 255 34.48 -2.05 -37.87
C LYS A 255 35.82 -2.39 -37.25
N LYS A 256 36.31 -1.58 -36.30
CA LYS A 256 37.58 -1.81 -35.58
C LYS A 256 37.60 -3.19 -34.91
N VAL A 257 36.54 -3.52 -34.17
CA VAL A 257 36.38 -4.84 -33.53
C VAL A 257 36.29 -5.96 -34.56
N ALA A 258 35.54 -5.77 -35.66
CA ALA A 258 35.46 -6.76 -36.73
C ALA A 258 36.82 -7.02 -37.40
N ASP A 259 37.57 -5.98 -37.73
CA ASP A 259 38.87 -6.10 -38.38
C ASP A 259 39.89 -6.79 -37.46
N GLN A 260 39.92 -6.43 -36.17
CA GLN A 260 40.78 -7.08 -35.19
C GLN A 260 40.47 -8.59 -35.07
N LEU A 261 39.19 -8.96 -35.02
CA LEU A 261 38.78 -10.37 -34.97
C LEU A 261 39.10 -11.11 -36.27
N VAL A 262 38.89 -10.47 -37.43
CA VAL A 262 39.25 -11.05 -38.71
C VAL A 262 40.75 -11.27 -38.79
N GLU A 263 41.58 -10.33 -38.35
CA GLU A 263 43.03 -10.51 -38.32
C GLU A 263 43.45 -11.65 -37.40
N GLU A 264 42.87 -11.74 -36.21
CA GLU A 264 43.23 -12.74 -35.20
C GLU A 264 42.77 -14.17 -35.56
N LEU A 265 41.54 -14.31 -36.06
CA LEU A 265 40.88 -15.61 -36.24
C LEU A 265 40.96 -16.14 -37.68
N TRP A 266 41.36 -15.32 -38.64
CA TRP A 266 41.53 -15.77 -40.01
C TRP A 266 42.68 -16.77 -40.11
N ASN A 267 42.37 -17.94 -40.67
CA ASN A 267 43.38 -18.86 -41.19
C ASN A 267 43.26 -18.90 -42.73
N ASP A 268 44.34 -19.24 -43.44
CA ASP A 268 44.36 -19.29 -44.92
C ASP A 268 43.34 -20.29 -45.53
N GLU A 269 42.67 -21.09 -44.69
CA GLU A 269 41.52 -21.95 -45.03
C GLU A 269 40.14 -21.36 -44.67
N GLY A 270 40.05 -20.03 -44.48
CA GLY A 270 38.80 -19.32 -44.19
C GLY A 270 37.64 -19.76 -45.10
N LEU A 271 36.42 -19.85 -44.52
CA LEU A 271 35.17 -20.36 -45.12
C LEU A 271 35.40 -21.16 -46.42
N LYS A 272 35.65 -22.49 -46.29
CA LYS A 272 35.91 -23.41 -47.42
C LYS A 272 35.22 -22.93 -48.68
N GLU A 273 35.97 -22.71 -49.76
CA GLU A 273 35.59 -22.06 -51.04
C GLU A 273 34.13 -22.33 -51.54
N LYS A 274 33.55 -23.48 -51.18
CA LYS A 274 32.18 -23.89 -51.48
C LYS A 274 31.08 -23.21 -50.63
N GLU A 275 31.38 -22.85 -49.37
CA GLU A 275 30.52 -22.08 -48.47
C GLU A 275 30.63 -20.58 -48.73
N ALA A 276 31.85 -20.07 -48.97
CA ALA A 276 32.07 -18.70 -49.44
C ALA A 276 31.27 -18.42 -50.73
N LYS A 277 31.34 -19.32 -51.73
CA LYS A 277 30.55 -19.21 -52.98
C LYS A 277 29.03 -19.31 -52.81
N LYS A 278 28.52 -19.84 -51.70
CA LYS A 278 27.06 -19.84 -51.41
C LYS A 278 26.60 -18.50 -50.85
N ILE A 279 27.46 -17.82 -50.10
CA ILE A 279 27.23 -16.48 -49.54
C ILE A 279 27.44 -15.43 -50.64
N GLU A 280 28.52 -15.53 -51.43
CA GLU A 280 28.81 -14.64 -52.58
C GLU A 280 27.74 -14.70 -53.69
N LYS A 281 26.97 -15.78 -53.81
CA LYS A 281 25.90 -15.90 -54.81
C LYS A 281 24.62 -15.15 -54.48
N LYS A 282 24.50 -14.60 -53.27
CA LYS A 282 23.42 -13.67 -52.93
C LYS A 282 23.90 -12.28 -53.34
N ASN A 283 23.41 -11.80 -54.47
CA ASN A 283 23.54 -10.39 -54.83
C ASN A 283 22.93 -9.57 -53.69
N TYR A 284 23.75 -8.87 -52.92
CA TYR A 284 23.32 -7.87 -51.95
C TYR A 284 22.97 -6.59 -52.71
N ASP A 285 21.90 -6.63 -53.52
CA ASP A 285 21.32 -5.44 -54.14
C ASP A 285 20.39 -4.80 -53.11
N PHE A 286 20.85 -3.84 -52.31
CA PHE A 286 19.93 -3.02 -51.55
C PHE A 286 20.41 -1.58 -51.31
N GLU A 287 19.45 -0.67 -51.39
CA GLU A 287 19.57 0.76 -51.15
C GLU A 287 19.17 1.02 -49.69
N TYR A 288 20.11 1.45 -48.85
CA TYR A 288 19.87 1.77 -47.44
C TYR A 288 18.77 2.82 -47.30
N ASN A 289 17.66 2.46 -46.65
CA ASN A 289 16.62 3.41 -46.28
C ASN A 289 16.28 3.16 -44.81
N MET A 290 16.76 4.06 -43.95
CA MET A 290 16.52 4.08 -42.51
C MET A 290 15.01 4.06 -42.29
N SER A 291 14.45 2.97 -41.75
CA SER A 291 13.00 2.90 -41.53
C SER A 291 12.63 3.80 -40.35
N SER A 292 12.00 4.93 -40.65
CA SER A 292 11.55 5.99 -39.75
C SER A 292 10.43 5.60 -38.76
N ASN A 293 10.14 4.31 -38.58
CA ASN A 293 8.93 3.87 -37.87
C ASN A 293 9.28 2.93 -36.71
N TYR A 294 9.81 3.48 -35.62
CA TYR A 294 9.91 2.80 -34.34
C TYR A 294 9.48 3.77 -33.22
N GLU A 295 8.17 4.04 -33.14
CA GLU A 295 7.56 4.85 -32.07
C GLU A 295 7.08 4.01 -30.86
N GLU A 296 7.24 2.68 -30.86
CA GLU A 296 6.60 1.82 -29.85
C GLU A 296 7.51 1.33 -28.70
N TYR A 297 8.79 1.66 -28.75
CA TYR A 297 9.70 1.64 -27.61
C TYR A 297 10.41 2.99 -27.62
N ASN A 298 10.61 3.64 -26.47
CA ASN A 298 11.27 4.95 -26.35
C ASN A 298 12.78 4.87 -26.72
N VAL A 299 13.13 4.28 -27.87
CA VAL A 299 14.45 4.44 -28.47
C VAL A 299 14.42 5.80 -29.15
N PHE A 300 14.76 6.83 -28.38
CA PHE A 300 15.06 8.14 -28.92
C PHE A 300 16.26 8.01 -29.85
N VAL A 301 15.99 7.77 -31.14
CA VAL A 301 16.93 8.03 -32.22
C VAL A 301 16.68 9.48 -32.61
N PRO A 302 17.51 10.46 -32.21
CA PRO A 302 17.36 11.80 -32.73
C PRO A 302 17.56 11.74 -34.23
N ASP A 303 16.43 11.88 -34.92
CA ASP A 303 16.32 12.14 -36.33
C ASP A 303 17.27 13.30 -36.68
N GLU A 304 18.08 13.07 -37.71
CA GLU A 304 18.90 14.08 -38.38
C GLU A 304 19.89 14.89 -37.50
N ARG A 305 21.07 14.33 -37.21
CA ARG A 305 22.26 15.15 -36.97
C ARG A 305 23.40 14.79 -37.92
N GLN A 306 23.70 15.76 -38.78
CA GLN A 306 24.79 15.79 -39.75
C GLN A 306 26.10 15.38 -39.08
N VAL A 307 26.65 14.21 -39.42
CA VAL A 307 28.04 13.91 -39.08
C VAL A 307 28.96 14.31 -40.22
N GLU A 308 30.04 14.96 -39.80
CA GLU A 308 31.14 15.46 -40.59
C GLU A 308 31.87 14.37 -41.40
N LYS A 309 32.62 14.85 -42.39
CA LYS A 309 33.19 14.21 -43.58
C LYS A 309 34.09 12.95 -43.46
N ASN A 310 34.22 12.25 -42.33
CA ASN A 310 35.24 11.19 -42.17
C ASN A 310 34.78 9.87 -41.52
N ILE A 311 33.48 9.57 -41.44
CA ILE A 311 33.02 8.23 -41.03
C ILE A 311 33.27 7.23 -42.18
N GLU A 312 33.94 6.11 -41.89
CA GLU A 312 34.02 4.99 -42.84
C GLU A 312 32.64 4.37 -43.05
N ASP A 313 32.24 4.20 -44.31
CA ASP A 313 30.91 3.67 -44.64
C ASP A 313 30.80 2.17 -44.30
N GLU A 314 30.24 1.88 -43.13
CA GLU A 314 29.93 0.51 -42.68
C GLU A 314 28.57 -0.03 -43.20
N SER A 315 27.85 0.73 -44.03
CA SER A 315 26.56 0.30 -44.59
C SER A 315 26.69 -0.83 -45.61
N GLN A 316 27.89 -0.98 -46.19
CA GLN A 316 28.18 -1.95 -47.24
C GLN A 316 28.72 -3.27 -46.66
N PRO A 317 28.45 -4.42 -47.32
CA PRO A 317 28.99 -5.69 -46.88
C PRO A 317 30.52 -5.73 -47.03
N ASN A 318 31.20 -6.40 -46.11
CA ASN A 318 32.63 -6.67 -46.24
C ASN A 318 32.86 -7.57 -47.47
N LEU A 319 33.73 -7.16 -48.39
CA LEU A 319 34.10 -7.92 -49.60
C LEU A 319 35.47 -8.60 -49.47
N GLY A 320 36.18 -8.37 -48.36
CA GLY A 320 37.50 -8.92 -48.06
C GLY A 320 37.45 -10.23 -47.26
N LYS A 321 38.42 -10.40 -46.35
CA LYS A 321 38.51 -11.54 -45.44
C LYS A 321 37.34 -11.53 -44.47
N LYS A 322 36.76 -12.71 -44.21
CA LYS A 322 35.58 -12.91 -43.34
C LYS A 322 35.80 -14.14 -42.47
N ILE A 323 35.36 -14.08 -41.23
CA ILE A 323 35.39 -15.21 -40.32
C ILE A 323 33.97 -15.76 -40.11
N GLN A 324 33.87 -16.83 -39.33
CA GLN A 324 32.59 -17.34 -38.86
C GLN A 324 32.68 -17.56 -37.36
N ILE A 325 32.11 -16.64 -36.58
CA ILE A 325 32.06 -16.74 -35.12
C ILE A 325 30.97 -17.75 -34.69
N ASP A 326 31.18 -18.44 -33.56
CA ASP A 326 30.22 -19.48 -33.13
C ASP A 326 28.98 -18.87 -32.45
N LEU A 327 29.16 -17.83 -31.64
CA LEU A 327 28.10 -17.13 -30.92
C LEU A 327 28.39 -15.63 -30.84
N MET A 328 27.37 -14.79 -30.93
CA MET A 328 27.49 -13.33 -30.78
C MET A 328 26.27 -12.75 -30.06
N LYS A 329 26.46 -11.95 -29.00
CA LYS A 329 25.40 -11.01 -28.54
C LYS A 329 25.22 -9.98 -29.65
N MET A 330 24.00 -9.70 -30.07
CA MET A 330 23.77 -8.58 -30.99
C MET A 330 24.08 -7.27 -30.28
N VAL A 331 24.64 -6.31 -31.02
CA VAL A 331 25.06 -5.01 -30.46
C VAL A 331 23.84 -4.22 -30.01
N HIS A 332 23.90 -3.53 -28.88
CA HIS A 332 22.88 -2.57 -28.43
C HIS A 332 21.47 -3.16 -28.46
N HIS A 333 21.29 -4.24 -27.71
CA HIS A 333 20.08 -5.08 -27.65
C HIS A 333 19.51 -5.54 -29.01
N GLY A 334 20.26 -5.42 -30.11
CA GLY A 334 19.80 -5.69 -31.48
C GLY A 334 19.35 -4.49 -32.30
N VAL A 335 19.61 -3.25 -31.85
CA VAL A 335 19.28 -2.01 -32.59
C VAL A 335 19.97 -2.01 -33.97
N ASP A 336 19.22 -1.62 -35.01
CA ASP A 336 19.69 -1.71 -36.40
C ASP A 336 20.96 -0.91 -36.68
N TYR A 337 21.01 0.29 -36.11
CA TYR A 337 22.10 1.24 -36.27
C TYR A 337 23.45 0.61 -35.89
N ASN A 338 23.53 -0.02 -34.71
CA ASN A 338 24.77 -0.57 -34.18
C ASN A 338 25.21 -1.88 -34.86
N ASN A 339 24.29 -2.59 -35.51
CA ASN A 339 24.58 -3.88 -36.14
C ASN A 339 24.89 -3.68 -37.63
N THR A 340 25.95 -2.94 -37.94
CA THR A 340 26.28 -2.50 -39.31
C THR A 340 26.44 -3.67 -40.29
N THR A 341 26.14 -3.43 -41.57
CA THR A 341 26.26 -4.48 -42.60
C THR A 341 27.69 -5.00 -42.68
N TYR A 342 28.68 -4.10 -42.59
CA TYR A 342 30.10 -4.48 -42.57
C TYR A 342 30.42 -5.41 -41.39
N PHE A 343 29.99 -5.05 -40.17
CA PHE A 343 30.22 -5.83 -38.97
C PHE A 343 29.61 -7.24 -39.07
N LEU A 344 28.31 -7.32 -39.39
CA LEU A 344 27.59 -8.59 -39.48
C LEU A 344 28.18 -9.52 -40.54
N THR A 345 28.54 -8.99 -41.71
CA THR A 345 29.08 -9.80 -42.81
C THR A 345 30.55 -10.17 -42.65
N SER A 346 31.30 -9.43 -41.82
CA SER A 346 32.68 -9.76 -41.45
C SER A 346 32.75 -10.93 -40.48
N LEU A 347 31.84 -10.98 -39.50
CA LEU A 347 31.86 -11.95 -38.41
C LEU A 347 31.01 -13.20 -38.69
N ASN A 348 29.93 -13.06 -39.47
CA ASN A 348 29.03 -14.14 -39.90
C ASN A 348 28.71 -15.18 -38.80
N PRO A 349 28.15 -14.75 -37.65
CA PRO A 349 27.85 -15.62 -36.52
C PRO A 349 26.97 -16.83 -36.88
N LYS A 350 27.26 -18.00 -36.31
CA LYS A 350 26.36 -19.17 -36.43
C LYS A 350 25.10 -19.02 -35.59
N THR A 351 25.24 -18.42 -34.42
CA THR A 351 24.16 -18.14 -33.48
C THR A 351 24.28 -16.71 -32.97
N VAL A 352 23.16 -16.01 -32.86
CA VAL A 352 23.08 -14.71 -32.20
C VAL A 352 22.08 -14.75 -31.05
N VAL A 353 22.38 -13.98 -30.01
CA VAL A 353 21.49 -13.71 -28.88
C VAL A 353 21.19 -12.22 -28.83
N ILE A 354 19.92 -11.87 -28.72
CA ILE A 354 19.42 -10.50 -28.62
C ILE A 354 19.03 -10.28 -27.17
N THR A 355 19.69 -9.36 -26.48
CA THR A 355 19.34 -8.95 -25.10
C THR A 355 18.22 -7.90 -25.10
N GLY A 356 17.16 -8.21 -25.86
CA GLY A 356 16.04 -7.34 -26.19
C GLY A 356 15.01 -8.12 -27.02
N PRO A 357 13.99 -7.46 -27.59
CA PRO A 357 12.90 -8.15 -28.27
C PRO A 357 13.37 -8.75 -29.61
N GLN A 358 12.91 -9.96 -29.92
CA GLN A 358 13.28 -10.63 -31.18
C GLN A 358 12.89 -9.83 -32.44
N SER A 359 11.91 -8.93 -32.34
CA SER A 359 11.48 -8.03 -33.44
C SER A 359 12.60 -7.09 -33.91
N PHE A 360 13.61 -6.80 -33.09
CA PHE A 360 14.76 -5.99 -33.50
C PHE A 360 15.62 -6.68 -34.56
N PHE A 361 15.54 -8.01 -34.68
CA PHE A 361 16.13 -8.74 -35.80
C PHE A 361 15.34 -8.52 -37.09
N ASN A 362 15.58 -7.38 -37.73
CA ASN A 362 14.84 -6.95 -38.91
C ASN A 362 15.28 -7.68 -40.20
N ASP A 363 14.66 -7.32 -41.32
CA ASP A 363 14.88 -7.98 -42.60
C ASP A 363 16.28 -7.74 -43.19
N ARG A 364 16.92 -6.60 -42.91
CA ARG A 364 18.31 -6.32 -43.32
C ARG A 364 19.26 -7.27 -42.60
N MET A 365 19.10 -7.41 -41.28
CA MET A 365 19.92 -8.32 -40.48
C MET A 365 19.71 -9.79 -40.90
N LYS A 366 18.46 -10.22 -41.14
CA LYS A 366 18.15 -11.57 -41.66
C LYS A 366 18.85 -11.87 -42.98
N GLN A 367 18.98 -10.87 -43.85
CA GLN A 367 19.68 -11.00 -45.13
C GLN A 367 21.20 -11.11 -44.93
N CYS A 368 21.79 -10.26 -44.08
CA CYS A 368 23.21 -10.32 -43.73
C CYS A 368 23.58 -11.68 -43.12
N LEU A 369 22.73 -12.18 -42.22
CA LEU A 369 22.98 -13.35 -41.37
C LEU A 369 22.14 -14.56 -41.80
N SER A 370 22.04 -14.80 -43.11
CA SER A 370 21.18 -15.87 -43.61
C SER A 370 21.70 -17.26 -43.21
N GLY A 371 20.95 -17.97 -42.36
CA GLY A 371 21.35 -19.29 -41.82
C GLY A 371 21.81 -19.25 -40.37
N THR A 372 21.83 -18.06 -39.75
CA THR A 372 22.12 -17.85 -38.33
C THR A 372 20.93 -18.23 -37.47
N LYS A 373 21.17 -18.92 -36.35
CA LYS A 373 20.16 -19.16 -35.32
C LYS A 373 20.00 -17.92 -34.45
N VAL A 374 18.77 -17.53 -34.14
CA VAL A 374 18.46 -16.30 -33.39
C VAL A 374 17.72 -16.66 -32.12
N TYR A 375 18.17 -16.11 -30.99
CA TYR A 375 17.52 -16.19 -29.68
C TYR A 375 17.33 -14.78 -29.12
N SER A 376 16.35 -14.61 -28.23
CA SER A 376 16.04 -13.32 -27.59
C SER A 376 15.72 -13.52 -26.10
N THR A 377 16.24 -12.65 -25.24
CA THR A 377 16.07 -12.72 -23.78
C THR A 377 14.64 -12.37 -23.33
N MET A 378 13.93 -11.54 -24.10
CA MET A 378 12.51 -11.21 -23.88
C MET A 378 11.58 -12.35 -24.33
N THR A 379 11.58 -13.44 -23.56
CA THR A 379 10.92 -14.71 -23.89
C THR A 379 10.51 -15.47 -22.62
N ASP A 380 9.75 -16.56 -22.74
CA ASP A 380 9.35 -17.41 -21.60
C ASP A 380 10.48 -18.39 -21.19
N SER A 381 11.59 -17.83 -20.70
CA SER A 381 12.70 -18.56 -20.10
C SER A 381 13.36 -17.75 -19.01
N ALA A 382 14.14 -18.41 -18.14
CA ALA A 382 14.99 -17.75 -17.13
C ALA A 382 16.34 -17.32 -17.70
N ALA A 383 16.85 -18.03 -18.69
CA ALA A 383 18.01 -17.61 -19.46
C ALA A 383 18.09 -18.35 -20.78
N ILE A 384 18.85 -17.78 -21.71
CA ILE A 384 19.43 -18.52 -22.82
C ILE A 384 20.80 -19.04 -22.38
N VAL A 385 20.97 -20.36 -22.39
CA VAL A 385 22.23 -21.00 -21.99
C VAL A 385 22.95 -21.54 -23.22
N ALA A 386 24.18 -21.09 -23.40
CA ALA A 386 25.09 -21.46 -24.47
C ALA A 386 26.24 -22.32 -23.90
N GLU A 387 26.17 -23.62 -24.12
CA GLU A 387 27.10 -24.62 -23.58
C GLU A 387 28.21 -24.95 -24.59
N PHE A 388 29.46 -24.81 -24.15
CA PHE A 388 30.63 -25.00 -25.00
C PHE A 388 31.08 -26.45 -25.06
N SER A 389 31.47 -26.88 -26.25
CA SER A 389 32.09 -28.18 -26.50
C SER A 389 33.07 -28.08 -27.66
N LYS A 390 33.91 -29.11 -27.84
CA LYS A 390 34.78 -29.22 -29.02
C LYS A 390 33.99 -29.23 -30.34
N SER A 391 32.75 -29.74 -30.33
CA SER A 391 31.86 -29.78 -31.51
C SER A 391 31.27 -28.43 -31.88
N GLY A 392 31.05 -27.54 -30.92
CA GLY A 392 30.35 -26.27 -31.12
C GLY A 392 29.77 -25.73 -29.82
N ILE A 393 28.95 -24.70 -29.95
CA ILE A 393 28.18 -24.11 -28.85
C ILE A 393 26.72 -24.54 -29.02
N ASP A 394 26.17 -25.25 -28.04
CA ASP A 394 24.76 -25.62 -28.00
C ASP A 394 23.98 -24.57 -27.21
N THR A 395 23.05 -23.88 -27.88
CA THR A 395 22.30 -22.76 -27.31
C THR A 395 20.83 -23.12 -27.17
N LYS A 396 20.25 -22.92 -25.98
CA LYS A 396 18.85 -23.26 -25.70
C LYS A 396 18.25 -22.37 -24.62
N TYR A 397 16.93 -22.27 -24.63
CA TYR A 397 16.17 -21.65 -23.55
C TYR A 397 16.13 -22.59 -22.33
N ASN A 398 16.41 -22.05 -21.15
CA ASN A 398 16.36 -22.77 -19.89
C ASN A 398 15.34 -22.12 -18.95
N LYS A 399 14.58 -22.97 -18.27
CA LYS A 399 13.73 -22.60 -17.13
C LYS A 399 14.40 -23.01 -15.83
N ILE A 400 14.00 -22.39 -14.74
CA ILE A 400 14.43 -22.73 -13.38
C ILE A 400 13.25 -23.23 -12.55
N ILE A 401 13.53 -23.71 -11.34
CA ILE A 401 12.48 -24.13 -10.41
C ILE A 401 11.85 -22.88 -9.80
N SER A 402 10.52 -22.78 -9.87
CA SER A 402 9.79 -21.70 -9.21
C SER A 402 9.82 -21.84 -7.68
N GLY A 403 9.77 -20.72 -6.97
CA GLY A 403 9.82 -20.75 -5.51
C GLY A 403 9.83 -19.38 -4.86
N THR A 404 9.66 -19.41 -3.54
CA THR A 404 9.80 -18.23 -2.68
C THR A 404 11.26 -18.06 -2.28
N GLU A 405 11.73 -16.81 -2.27
CA GLU A 405 13.05 -16.45 -1.77
C GLU A 405 13.01 -15.11 -1.02
N GLU A 406 13.85 -14.98 0.00
CA GLU A 406 14.07 -13.73 0.73
C GLU A 406 15.38 -13.09 0.25
N ILE A 407 15.31 -11.81 -0.12
CA ILE A 407 16.45 -10.97 -0.54
C ILE A 407 16.31 -9.66 0.25
N ASP A 408 17.35 -9.29 1.01
CA ASP A 408 17.38 -8.09 1.87
C ASP A 408 16.18 -7.91 2.83
N GLY A 409 15.64 -9.02 3.33
CA GLY A 409 14.48 -9.02 4.22
C GLY A 409 13.13 -8.88 3.51
N GLU A 410 13.15 -8.75 2.18
CA GLU A 410 11.96 -8.73 1.34
C GLU A 410 11.70 -10.12 0.73
N THR A 411 10.44 -10.52 0.73
CA THR A 411 10.03 -11.84 0.23
C THR A 411 9.50 -11.75 -1.19
N TYR A 412 10.05 -12.55 -2.09
CA TYR A 412 9.67 -12.63 -3.49
C TYR A 412 9.16 -14.04 -3.81
N TRP A 413 8.39 -14.16 -4.88
CA TRP A 413 8.12 -15.44 -5.51
C TRP A 413 8.52 -15.37 -6.98
N PHE A 414 9.37 -16.30 -7.40
CA PHE A 414 9.91 -16.39 -8.74
C PHE A 414 9.23 -17.52 -9.52
N ASP A 415 8.84 -17.24 -10.76
CA ASP A 415 8.28 -18.24 -11.65
C ASP A 415 9.36 -19.11 -12.30
N GLU A 416 8.96 -20.06 -13.15
CA GLU A 416 9.90 -20.93 -13.87
C GLU A 416 10.76 -20.19 -14.93
N ASN A 417 10.42 -18.94 -15.24
CA ASN A 417 11.20 -18.04 -16.08
C ASN A 417 12.09 -17.12 -15.22
N GLY A 418 12.22 -17.37 -13.91
CA GLY A 418 13.03 -16.56 -13.01
C GLY A 418 12.52 -15.14 -12.78
N ARG A 419 11.25 -14.87 -13.13
CA ARG A 419 10.62 -13.55 -12.98
C ARG A 419 9.91 -13.46 -11.65
N SER A 420 10.07 -12.34 -10.95
CA SER A 420 9.27 -12.06 -9.76
C SER A 420 7.82 -11.77 -10.15
N ILE A 421 6.86 -12.41 -9.50
CA ILE A 421 5.44 -12.13 -9.75
C ILE A 421 5.00 -10.82 -9.13
N THR A 422 4.07 -10.14 -9.80
CA THR A 422 3.43 -8.90 -9.31
C THR A 422 1.91 -9.05 -9.24
N GLY A 423 1.27 -8.20 -8.45
CA GLY A 423 -0.16 -8.13 -8.27
C GLY A 423 -0.77 -9.28 -7.46
N TRP A 424 -2.08 -9.46 -7.63
CA TRP A 424 -2.85 -10.49 -6.92
C TRP A 424 -2.56 -11.89 -7.46
N LYS A 425 -2.21 -12.82 -6.56
CA LYS A 425 -1.93 -14.21 -6.91
C LYS A 425 -2.62 -15.16 -5.94
N TYR A 426 -3.22 -16.22 -6.49
CA TYR A 426 -3.92 -17.24 -5.74
C TYR A 426 -3.16 -18.56 -5.81
N PHE A 427 -2.60 -18.99 -4.69
CA PHE A 427 -1.95 -20.28 -4.51
C PHE A 427 -2.13 -20.74 -3.06
N ASP A 428 -2.00 -22.05 -2.80
CA ASP A 428 -2.20 -22.65 -1.47
C ASP A 428 -3.55 -22.29 -0.81
N ASN A 429 -4.59 -22.14 -1.62
CA ASN A 429 -5.93 -21.72 -1.22
C ASN A 429 -6.00 -20.34 -0.53
N ALA A 430 -5.06 -19.45 -0.84
CA ALA A 430 -4.98 -18.10 -0.30
C ALA A 430 -4.63 -17.07 -1.38
N TRP A 431 -5.16 -15.86 -1.19
CA TRP A 431 -4.75 -14.69 -1.99
C TRP A 431 -3.56 -14.02 -1.32
N HIS A 432 -2.56 -13.71 -2.14
CA HIS A 432 -1.40 -12.91 -1.80
C HIS A 432 -1.33 -11.73 -2.76
N TYR A 433 -0.68 -10.65 -2.33
CA TYR A 433 -0.45 -9.50 -3.19
C TYR A 433 1.04 -9.17 -3.18
N TYR A 434 1.61 -9.07 -4.37
CA TYR A 434 2.98 -8.63 -4.58
C TYR A 434 2.94 -7.25 -5.22
N ASN A 435 3.75 -6.31 -4.74
CA ASN A 435 3.78 -4.97 -5.31
C ASN A 435 4.49 -4.94 -6.68
N GLU A 436 4.69 -3.74 -7.23
CA GLU A 436 5.29 -3.56 -8.56
C GLU A 436 6.75 -4.04 -8.62
N LYS A 437 7.48 -3.99 -7.49
CA LYS A 437 8.82 -4.57 -7.34
C LYS A 437 8.82 -6.10 -7.17
N GLY A 438 7.64 -6.71 -7.06
CA GLY A 438 7.50 -8.15 -6.81
C GLY A 438 7.67 -8.55 -5.34
N ILE A 439 7.61 -7.59 -4.42
CA ILE A 439 7.72 -7.82 -2.97
C ILE A 439 6.37 -8.25 -2.40
N LEU A 440 6.33 -9.31 -1.59
CA LEU A 440 5.15 -9.79 -0.89
C LEU A 440 4.68 -8.78 0.15
N GLU A 441 3.46 -8.29 -0.01
CA GLU A 441 2.90 -7.29 0.87
C GLU A 441 2.28 -7.91 2.14
N THR A 442 2.59 -7.32 3.29
CA THR A 442 2.05 -7.70 4.61
C THR A 442 1.37 -6.52 5.30
N GLY A 443 0.48 -6.80 6.26
CA GLY A 443 -0.22 -5.78 7.04
C GLY A 443 -1.28 -5.02 6.25
N TRP A 444 -1.54 -3.77 6.65
CA TRP A 444 -2.53 -2.88 6.02
C TRP A 444 -2.02 -2.34 4.69
N LYS A 445 -2.79 -2.53 3.61
CA LYS A 445 -2.41 -2.08 2.26
C LYS A 445 -3.59 -1.52 1.48
N THR A 446 -3.38 -0.36 0.88
CA THR A 446 -4.35 0.26 -0.04
C THR A 446 -4.05 -0.20 -1.45
N ILE A 447 -4.96 -0.94 -2.06
CA ILE A 447 -4.81 -1.48 -3.42
C ILE A 447 -6.04 -1.05 -4.22
N ASN A 448 -5.84 -0.32 -5.32
CA ASN A 448 -6.90 0.23 -6.17
C ASN A 448 -7.99 0.97 -5.37
N GLY A 449 -7.57 1.79 -4.40
CA GLY A 449 -8.47 2.61 -3.56
C GLY A 449 -9.22 1.86 -2.46
N SER A 450 -9.03 0.54 -2.33
CA SER A 450 -9.62 -0.28 -1.26
C SER A 450 -8.55 -0.69 -0.24
N LEU A 451 -8.90 -0.72 1.05
CA LEU A 451 -8.00 -1.13 2.11
C LEU A 451 -8.12 -2.64 2.35
N TYR A 452 -7.00 -3.34 2.36
CA TYR A 452 -6.87 -4.77 2.63
C TYR A 452 -5.97 -4.99 3.84
N TYR A 453 -6.06 -6.19 4.42
CA TYR A 453 -5.10 -6.63 5.42
C TYR A 453 -4.55 -8.00 5.06
N MET A 454 -3.23 -8.08 4.91
CA MET A 454 -2.50 -9.33 4.75
C MET A 454 -1.90 -9.71 6.11
N ASN A 455 -2.02 -10.96 6.51
CA ASN A 455 -1.38 -11.42 7.74
C ASN A 455 0.16 -11.46 7.60
N PRO A 456 0.92 -11.75 8.67
CA PRO A 456 2.39 -11.84 8.58
C PRO A 456 2.93 -12.90 7.61
N ALA A 457 2.11 -13.83 7.14
CA ALA A 457 2.45 -14.80 6.10
C ALA A 457 2.04 -14.33 4.69
N GLY A 458 1.61 -13.08 4.53
CA GLY A 458 1.19 -12.50 3.24
C GLY A 458 -0.22 -12.91 2.79
N ILE A 459 -0.99 -13.61 3.63
CA ILE A 459 -2.33 -14.10 3.28
C ILE A 459 -3.36 -13.00 3.52
N MET A 460 -4.13 -12.66 2.48
CA MET A 460 -5.25 -11.74 2.55
C MET A 460 -6.36 -12.25 3.46
N LEU A 461 -6.73 -11.44 4.45
CA LEU A 461 -7.81 -11.77 5.38
C LEU A 461 -9.19 -11.40 4.82
N THR A 462 -10.18 -12.22 5.20
CA THR A 462 -11.61 -12.01 4.90
C THR A 462 -12.46 -12.24 6.15
N GLY A 463 -13.67 -11.67 6.17
CA GLY A 463 -14.61 -11.77 7.29
C GLY A 463 -14.21 -10.95 8.52
N TRP A 464 -14.76 -11.30 9.69
CA TRP A 464 -14.43 -10.66 10.96
C TRP A 464 -13.00 -10.98 11.39
N LYS A 465 -12.22 -9.94 11.71
CA LYS A 465 -10.87 -10.05 12.25
C LYS A 465 -10.64 -9.06 13.38
N TYR A 466 -9.94 -9.52 14.40
CA TYR A 466 -9.48 -8.71 15.51
C TYR A 466 -8.00 -8.39 15.30
N ILE A 467 -7.69 -7.13 15.02
CA ILE A 467 -6.35 -6.65 14.65
C ILE A 467 -6.03 -5.49 15.57
N ASP A 468 -4.90 -5.59 16.29
CA ASP A 468 -4.39 -4.55 17.19
C ASP A 468 -5.41 -3.99 18.19
N GLY A 469 -6.30 -4.85 18.71
CA GLY A 469 -7.29 -4.47 19.71
C GLY A 469 -8.65 -4.05 19.14
N ILE A 470 -8.81 -4.02 17.82
CA ILE A 470 -10.00 -3.51 17.14
C ILE A 470 -10.61 -4.60 16.25
N TRP A 471 -11.94 -4.69 16.22
CA TRP A 471 -12.66 -5.55 15.28
C TRP A 471 -12.88 -4.83 13.95
N TYR A 472 -12.50 -5.50 12.87
CA TYR A 472 -12.74 -5.12 11.48
C TYR A 472 -13.53 -6.21 10.77
N TYR A 473 -14.22 -5.83 9.71
CA TYR A 473 -14.86 -6.79 8.81
C TYR A 473 -14.36 -6.58 7.39
N PHE A 474 -13.84 -7.65 6.79
CA PHE A 474 -13.39 -7.67 5.41
C PHE A 474 -14.42 -8.43 4.55
N HIS A 475 -14.75 -7.89 3.39
CA HIS A 475 -15.60 -8.56 2.40
C HIS A 475 -14.94 -9.87 1.93
N TRP A 476 -15.72 -10.78 1.33
CA TRP A 476 -15.19 -12.07 0.88
C TRP A 476 -14.10 -11.93 -0.20
N SER A 477 -14.08 -10.82 -0.93
CA SER A 477 -13.05 -10.48 -1.90
C SER A 477 -11.86 -9.72 -1.31
N GLY A 478 -11.85 -9.46 0.01
CA GLY A 478 -10.75 -8.83 0.74
C GLY A 478 -10.95 -7.39 1.21
N PRO A 479 -11.67 -6.47 0.53
CA PRO A 479 -11.78 -5.09 0.98
C PRO A 479 -12.39 -4.95 2.37
N MET A 480 -11.74 -4.17 3.24
CA MET A 480 -12.27 -3.74 4.53
C MET A 480 -13.57 -2.96 4.32
N GLN A 481 -14.57 -3.24 5.13
CA GLN A 481 -15.86 -2.57 5.09
C GLN A 481 -15.93 -1.41 6.08
N THR A 482 -16.74 -0.41 5.75
CA THR A 482 -17.10 0.73 6.61
C THR A 482 -18.62 0.93 6.61
N GLY A 483 -19.14 1.74 7.51
CA GLY A 483 -20.57 2.02 7.64
C GLY A 483 -21.40 0.84 8.15
N TRP A 484 -22.70 0.86 7.84
CA TRP A 484 -23.64 -0.18 8.23
C TRP A 484 -23.43 -1.48 7.45
N GLN A 485 -23.27 -2.59 8.16
CA GLN A 485 -23.05 -3.92 7.58
C GLN A 485 -24.03 -4.93 8.16
N TYR A 486 -24.75 -5.63 7.29
CA TYR A 486 -25.66 -6.70 7.71
C TYR A 486 -25.00 -8.06 7.53
N ILE A 487 -24.61 -8.68 8.64
CA ILE A 487 -23.76 -9.88 8.66
C ILE A 487 -24.41 -10.92 9.58
N ASN A 488 -24.62 -12.13 9.07
CA ASN A 488 -25.19 -13.25 9.82
C ASN A 488 -26.45 -12.88 10.63
N SER A 489 -27.39 -12.19 9.97
CA SER A 489 -28.68 -11.76 10.55
C SER A 489 -28.62 -10.69 11.65
N ALA A 490 -27.53 -9.93 11.73
CA ALA A 490 -27.41 -8.77 12.60
C ALA A 490 -26.79 -7.57 11.88
N TRP A 491 -27.18 -6.36 12.27
CA TRP A 491 -26.56 -5.12 11.81
C TRP A 491 -25.36 -4.76 12.69
N TYR A 492 -24.29 -4.29 12.06
CA TYR A 492 -23.09 -3.77 12.70
C TYR A 492 -22.78 -2.40 12.10
N LEU A 493 -22.13 -1.55 12.87
CA LEU A 493 -21.65 -0.25 12.42
C LEU A 493 -20.13 -0.23 12.50
N LEU A 494 -19.47 -0.01 11.38
CA LEU A 494 -18.04 0.20 11.27
C LEU A 494 -17.81 1.69 10.99
N ASP A 495 -16.88 2.34 11.68
CA ASP A 495 -16.59 3.76 11.41
C ASP A 495 -15.80 3.97 10.11
N ALA A 496 -15.40 5.21 9.84
CA ALA A 496 -14.62 5.56 8.65
C ALA A 496 -13.24 4.89 8.60
N THR A 497 -12.70 4.47 9.75
CA THR A 497 -11.45 3.70 9.84
C THR A 497 -11.68 2.19 9.74
N GLY A 498 -12.94 1.75 9.67
CA GLY A 498 -13.36 0.35 9.67
C GLY A 498 -13.52 -0.27 11.05
N ALA A 499 -13.29 0.49 12.12
CA ALA A 499 -13.40 -0.01 13.49
C ALA A 499 -14.86 -0.26 13.86
N MET A 500 -15.15 -1.47 14.36
CA MET A 500 -16.47 -1.85 14.82
C MET A 500 -16.88 -1.05 16.06
N GLN A 501 -18.04 -0.41 15.96
CA GLN A 501 -18.60 0.42 17.01
C GLN A 501 -19.36 -0.41 18.05
N THR A 502 -19.29 0.04 19.30
CA THR A 502 -20.09 -0.45 20.44
C THR A 502 -20.71 0.75 21.16
N GLY A 503 -21.71 0.50 22.01
CA GLY A 503 -22.42 1.54 22.77
C GLY A 503 -23.33 2.42 21.91
N TRP A 504 -23.62 3.62 22.41
CA TRP A 504 -24.51 4.59 21.75
C TRP A 504 -23.85 5.24 20.54
N GLN A 505 -24.57 5.26 19.40
CA GLN A 505 -24.10 5.81 18.14
C GLN A 505 -25.17 6.72 17.52
N LEU A 506 -24.81 7.95 17.17
CA LEU A 506 -25.72 8.91 16.52
C LEU A 506 -25.48 8.91 15.01
N VAL A 507 -26.42 8.39 14.24
CA VAL A 507 -26.29 8.27 12.77
C VAL A 507 -27.54 8.83 12.10
N GLY A 508 -27.36 9.80 11.20
CA GLY A 508 -28.48 10.40 10.46
C GLY A 508 -29.55 11.07 11.35
N GLY A 509 -29.16 11.57 12.52
CA GLY A 509 -30.06 12.20 13.50
C GLY A 509 -30.78 11.24 14.45
N ASN A 510 -30.60 9.92 14.29
CA ASN A 510 -31.17 8.90 15.17
C ASN A 510 -30.09 8.24 16.03
N TRP A 511 -30.43 7.96 17.29
CA TRP A 511 -29.56 7.19 18.18
C TRP A 511 -29.78 5.70 18.00
N PHE A 512 -28.69 4.94 17.89
CA PHE A 512 -28.65 3.49 17.87
C PHE A 512 -27.82 2.99 19.04
N TYR A 513 -28.05 1.76 19.48
CA TYR A 513 -27.23 1.13 20.50
C TYR A 513 -26.60 -0.14 19.94
N MET A 514 -25.28 -0.18 19.88
CA MET A 514 -24.49 -1.32 19.47
C MET A 514 -24.09 -2.11 20.73
N GLU A 515 -24.49 -3.38 20.82
CA GLU A 515 -24.16 -4.25 21.95
C GLU A 515 -22.64 -4.44 22.09
N GLY A 516 -22.19 -5.05 23.19
CA GLY A 516 -20.76 -5.35 23.38
C GLY A 516 -20.14 -6.25 22.30
N SER A 517 -20.96 -7.03 21.59
CA SER A 517 -20.53 -7.81 20.41
C SER A 517 -20.53 -7.01 19.10
N GLY A 518 -20.90 -5.72 19.14
CA GLY A 518 -21.10 -4.85 18.00
C GLY A 518 -22.43 -5.03 17.26
N ALA A 519 -23.29 -5.95 17.69
CA ALA A 519 -24.61 -6.14 17.06
C ALA A 519 -25.57 -5.02 17.46
N MET A 520 -26.29 -4.44 16.51
CA MET A 520 -27.28 -3.40 16.75
C MET A 520 -28.46 -3.95 17.55
N ALA A 521 -28.81 -3.27 18.64
CA ALA A 521 -29.95 -3.63 19.47
C ALA A 521 -31.29 -3.23 18.83
N THR A 522 -32.28 -4.07 19.03
CA THR A 522 -33.71 -3.80 18.79
C THR A 522 -34.53 -4.21 20.01
N GLY A 523 -35.69 -3.59 20.19
CA GLY A 523 -36.57 -3.79 21.32
C GLY A 523 -36.06 -3.14 22.61
N TRP A 524 -36.53 -3.66 23.75
CA TRP A 524 -36.21 -3.13 25.09
C TRP A 524 -34.75 -3.36 25.49
N ARG A 525 -34.09 -2.33 26.03
CA ARG A 525 -32.76 -2.43 26.66
C ARG A 525 -32.67 -1.62 27.93
N TYR A 526 -32.06 -2.20 28.95
CA TYR A 526 -31.76 -1.51 30.21
C TYR A 526 -30.30 -1.08 30.21
N ILE A 527 -30.06 0.23 30.15
CA ILE A 527 -28.74 0.81 29.94
C ILE A 527 -28.52 1.89 30.98
N ALA A 528 -27.43 1.80 31.74
CA ALA A 528 -27.01 2.81 32.71
C ALA A 528 -28.09 3.29 33.70
N GLY A 529 -29.01 2.42 34.10
CA GLY A 529 -30.05 2.74 35.09
C GLY A 529 -31.44 3.02 34.51
N SER A 530 -31.55 3.19 33.19
CA SER A 530 -32.79 3.57 32.50
C SER A 530 -33.21 2.52 31.45
N TRP A 531 -34.52 2.38 31.21
CA TRP A 531 -35.05 1.57 30.11
C TRP A 531 -35.16 2.41 28.84
N TYR A 532 -34.74 1.83 27.71
CA TYR A 532 -34.84 2.39 26.37
C TYR A 532 -35.55 1.38 25.47
N TYR A 533 -36.18 1.89 24.40
CA TYR A 533 -36.74 1.05 23.35
C TYR A 533 -36.18 1.45 21.98
N MET A 534 -35.69 0.46 21.25
CA MET A 534 -35.15 0.59 19.91
C MET A 534 -36.18 -0.02 18.97
N ASP A 535 -36.66 0.73 17.99
CA ASP A 535 -37.66 0.22 17.06
C ASP A 535 -37.10 -0.88 16.14
N ASP A 536 -37.92 -1.39 15.21
CA ASP A 536 -37.49 -2.45 14.29
C ASP A 536 -36.34 -2.03 13.35
N SER A 537 -36.12 -0.72 13.16
CA SER A 537 -34.97 -0.17 12.44
C SER A 537 -33.73 -0.01 13.33
N GLY A 538 -33.87 -0.21 14.64
CA GLY A 538 -32.84 0.00 15.66
C GLY A 538 -32.78 1.43 16.21
N ALA A 539 -33.60 2.34 15.69
CA ALA A 539 -33.62 3.72 16.16
C ALA A 539 -34.23 3.81 17.56
N ARG A 540 -33.53 4.50 18.46
CA ARG A 540 -33.97 4.77 19.82
C ARG A 540 -35.19 5.68 19.79
N VAL A 541 -36.30 5.22 20.34
CA VAL A 541 -37.51 6.02 20.54
C VAL A 541 -37.25 7.12 21.57
N ASN A 542 -37.62 8.35 21.27
CA ASN A 542 -37.48 9.48 22.19
C ASN A 542 -38.54 10.57 21.94
N ASN A 543 -38.77 11.37 22.98
CA ASN A 543 -39.67 12.52 23.00
C ASN A 543 -41.10 12.22 22.49
N CYS A 544 -41.62 11.04 22.76
CA CYS A 544 -42.94 10.65 22.27
C CYS A 544 -43.59 9.55 23.11
N TRP A 545 -44.90 9.42 22.92
CA TRP A 545 -45.65 8.23 23.29
C TRP A 545 -45.47 7.16 22.21
N TYR A 546 -45.15 5.93 22.62
CA TYR A 546 -44.85 4.83 21.70
C TYR A 546 -45.49 3.53 22.17
N TRP A 547 -46.10 2.82 21.23
CA TRP A 547 -46.77 1.54 21.48
C TRP A 547 -45.80 0.38 21.33
N VAL A 548 -45.73 -0.46 22.36
CA VAL A 548 -45.01 -1.73 22.33
C VAL A 548 -46.00 -2.85 22.70
N GLY A 549 -46.41 -3.62 21.69
CA GLY A 549 -47.51 -4.56 21.83
C GLY A 549 -48.82 -3.84 22.20
N THR A 550 -49.45 -4.24 23.30
CA THR A 550 -50.72 -3.64 23.78
C THR A 550 -50.54 -2.47 24.75
N ASN A 551 -49.30 -2.14 25.13
CA ASN A 551 -49.01 -1.09 26.10
C ASN A 551 -48.40 0.14 25.41
N CYS A 552 -48.72 1.33 25.91
CA CYS A 552 -48.14 2.58 25.45
C CYS A 552 -47.22 3.14 26.54
N TYR A 553 -46.04 3.61 26.14
CA TYR A 553 -45.00 4.13 27.03
C TYR A 553 -44.62 5.53 26.58
N TYR A 554 -44.15 6.37 27.51
CA TYR A 554 -43.57 7.67 27.16
C TYR A 554 -42.07 7.65 27.35
N PHE A 555 -41.35 8.06 26.31
CA PHE A 555 -39.90 8.23 26.33
C PHE A 555 -39.57 9.72 26.33
N ASN A 556 -38.70 10.14 27.25
CA ASN A 556 -38.28 11.55 27.35
C ASN A 556 -37.36 11.95 26.18
N GLU A 557 -36.87 13.19 26.16
CA GLU A 557 -35.96 13.69 25.11
C GLU A 557 -34.68 12.85 24.96
N ASN A 558 -34.18 12.30 26.06
CA ASN A 558 -33.03 11.39 26.11
C ASN A 558 -33.39 9.94 25.75
N GLY A 559 -34.66 9.64 25.43
CA GLY A 559 -35.14 8.30 25.11
C GLY A 559 -35.32 7.38 26.31
N GLU A 560 -35.26 7.91 27.53
CA GLU A 560 -35.48 7.12 28.75
C GLU A 560 -36.98 6.93 28.96
N MET A 561 -37.38 5.68 29.22
CA MET A 561 -38.75 5.35 29.59
C MET A 561 -39.07 5.98 30.93
N VAL A 562 -40.10 6.82 30.94
CA VAL A 562 -40.61 7.45 32.15
C VAL A 562 -41.51 6.46 32.89
N ALA A 563 -41.40 6.41 34.21
CA ALA A 563 -42.20 5.51 35.06
C ALA A 563 -42.72 6.23 36.32
N ASN A 564 -43.85 5.75 36.83
CA ASN A 564 -44.52 6.19 38.06
C ASN A 564 -44.72 7.70 38.17
N THR A 565 -45.19 8.34 37.09
CA THR A 565 -45.35 9.80 37.07
C THR A 565 -46.36 10.26 36.02
N TRP A 566 -46.67 11.56 36.04
CA TRP A 566 -47.55 12.24 35.11
C TRP A 566 -46.78 12.89 33.97
N ILE A 567 -47.21 12.68 32.72
CA ILE A 567 -46.75 13.34 31.51
C ILE A 567 -47.91 14.14 30.93
N GLY A 568 -47.92 15.45 31.18
CA GLY A 568 -49.11 16.28 30.96
C GLY A 568 -50.25 15.83 31.88
N ASP A 569 -51.38 15.44 31.27
CA ASP A 569 -52.57 14.91 31.94
C ASP A 569 -52.63 13.36 31.93
N TRP A 570 -51.60 12.68 31.41
CA TRP A 570 -51.56 11.23 31.29
C TRP A 570 -50.61 10.63 32.33
N TYR A 571 -50.96 9.47 32.92
CA TYR A 571 -50.14 8.81 33.93
C TYR A 571 -49.57 7.49 33.42
N VAL A 572 -48.30 7.23 33.73
CA VAL A 572 -47.63 5.94 33.56
C VAL A 572 -47.36 5.31 34.93
N ASP A 573 -47.58 4.01 35.07
CA ASP A 573 -47.35 3.28 36.32
C ASP A 573 -45.88 2.91 36.56
N GLU A 574 -45.59 2.12 37.59
CA GLU A 574 -44.23 1.67 37.94
C GLU A 574 -43.54 0.88 36.83
N SER A 575 -44.31 0.24 35.93
CA SER A 575 -43.79 -0.44 34.75
C SER A 575 -43.52 0.51 33.58
N GLY A 576 -43.92 1.78 33.69
CA GLY A 576 -43.88 2.77 32.62
C GLY A 576 -45.07 2.69 31.67
N ALA A 577 -45.99 1.75 31.86
CA ALA A 577 -47.16 1.61 31.02
C ALA A 577 -48.19 2.71 31.32
N TRP A 578 -48.70 3.33 30.27
CA TRP A 578 -49.81 4.28 30.34
C TRP A 578 -51.05 3.63 30.93
N ILE A 579 -51.71 4.31 31.87
CA ILE A 579 -53.00 3.90 32.46
C ILE A 579 -54.13 4.74 31.86
N PRO A 580 -54.92 4.20 30.94
CA PRO A 580 -56.06 4.91 30.36
C PRO A 580 -57.08 5.32 31.43
N GLY A 581 -57.58 6.55 31.35
CA GLY A 581 -58.64 7.05 32.22
C GLY A 581 -58.21 7.48 33.63
N LYS A 582 -56.92 7.41 33.98
CA LYS A 582 -56.44 7.95 35.26
C LYS A 582 -56.45 9.48 35.24
N ILE A 583 -57.14 10.09 36.21
CA ILE A 583 -57.39 11.54 36.27
C ILE A 583 -56.34 12.23 37.15
N LYS A 584 -55.66 13.25 36.62
CA LYS A 584 -54.69 14.05 37.37
C LYS A 584 -55.44 14.90 38.41
N PRO A 585 -55.17 14.74 39.71
CA PRO A 585 -55.78 15.60 40.72
C PRO A 585 -55.43 17.07 40.45
N LYS A 586 -56.42 17.94 40.61
CA LYS A 586 -56.28 19.39 40.50
C LYS A 586 -56.76 20.03 41.80
N ASN A 587 -56.22 21.21 42.08
CA ASN A 587 -56.73 22.13 43.09
C ASN A 587 -58.19 22.44 42.80
N GLU A 588 -59.12 21.86 43.55
CA GLU A 588 -60.54 22.02 43.27
C GLU A 588 -61.41 21.92 44.53
N TRP A 589 -62.46 22.73 44.55
CA TRP A 589 -63.56 22.57 45.49
C TRP A 589 -64.40 21.37 45.07
N ILE A 590 -64.61 20.44 46.00
CA ILE A 590 -65.40 19.23 45.77
C ILE A 590 -66.60 19.26 46.71
N TYR A 591 -67.80 19.21 46.13
CA TYR A 591 -69.04 19.07 46.87
C TYR A 591 -69.43 17.60 46.95
N GLN A 592 -69.49 17.06 48.15
CA GLN A 592 -69.86 15.67 48.38
C GLN A 592 -70.58 15.54 49.72
N SER A 593 -71.64 14.72 49.76
CA SER A 593 -72.40 14.43 50.99
C SER A 593 -72.93 15.69 51.72
N GLY A 594 -73.31 16.73 50.97
CA GLY A 594 -73.87 17.96 51.52
C GLY A 594 -72.85 18.98 52.03
N ARG A 595 -71.55 18.73 51.83
CA ARG A 595 -70.46 19.58 52.35
C ARG A 595 -69.39 19.80 51.28
N TRP A 596 -68.62 20.87 51.44
CA TRP A 596 -67.49 21.20 50.56
C TRP A 596 -66.17 20.82 51.23
N TRP A 597 -65.23 20.27 50.47
CA TRP A 597 -63.82 20.16 50.84
C TRP A 597 -62.96 20.66 49.68
N TYR A 598 -61.71 21.01 49.96
CA TYR A 598 -60.78 21.48 48.95
C TYR A 598 -59.69 20.44 48.76
N ARG A 599 -59.59 19.88 47.55
CA ARG A 599 -58.55 18.93 47.19
C ARG A 599 -57.38 19.67 46.57
N HIS A 600 -56.18 19.39 47.04
CA HIS A 600 -54.92 19.86 46.47
C HIS A 600 -54.54 19.05 45.21
N ALA A 601 -53.71 19.64 44.35
CA ALA A 601 -53.26 19.04 43.10
C ALA A 601 -52.39 17.79 43.29
N ASP A 602 -51.83 17.59 44.49
CA ASP A 602 -51.14 16.36 44.88
C ASP A 602 -52.08 15.28 45.46
N GLY A 603 -53.39 15.56 45.49
CA GLY A 603 -54.44 14.70 46.04
C GLY A 603 -54.65 14.83 47.55
N SER A 604 -53.84 15.62 48.25
CA SER A 604 -54.03 15.92 49.67
C SER A 604 -55.16 16.93 49.90
N TYR A 605 -55.45 17.24 51.16
CA TYR A 605 -56.42 18.27 51.55
C TYR A 605 -56.18 18.73 52.99
N THR A 606 -56.55 19.98 53.28
CA THR A 606 -56.42 20.57 54.62
C THR A 606 -57.42 19.93 55.58
N ARG A 607 -56.96 19.62 56.79
CA ARG A 607 -57.79 19.11 57.90
C ARG A 607 -57.44 19.85 59.17
N ASP A 608 -58.45 20.17 59.95
CA ASP A 608 -58.38 20.92 61.21
C ASP A 608 -57.48 22.16 61.13
N GLY A 609 -57.77 23.03 60.16
CA GLY A 609 -56.87 24.13 59.86
C GLY A 609 -57.46 25.20 58.97
N TRP A 610 -56.81 26.34 59.03
CA TRP A 610 -57.06 27.48 58.17
C TRP A 610 -56.37 27.28 56.82
N GLU A 611 -57.07 27.56 55.73
CA GLU A 611 -56.47 27.63 54.40
C GLU A 611 -56.96 28.86 53.65
N ARG A 612 -56.03 29.53 52.98
CA ARG A 612 -56.36 30.63 52.07
C ARG A 612 -56.46 30.10 50.65
N ILE A 613 -57.67 30.14 50.09
CA ILE A 613 -57.97 29.66 48.73
C ILE A 613 -58.38 30.88 47.90
N GLY A 614 -57.54 31.26 46.94
CA GLY A 614 -57.63 32.56 46.29
C GLY A 614 -57.36 33.70 47.29
N ASN A 615 -58.25 34.69 47.36
CA ASN A 615 -58.14 35.81 48.30
C ASN A 615 -58.98 35.63 49.57
N THR A 616 -59.58 34.46 49.77
CA THR A 616 -60.52 34.20 50.85
C THR A 616 -59.96 33.18 51.83
N GLN A 617 -60.16 33.43 53.13
CA GLN A 617 -59.78 32.51 54.19
C GLN A 617 -60.93 31.54 54.50
N TYR A 618 -60.62 30.26 54.63
CA TYR A 618 -61.55 29.18 55.00
C TYR A 618 -61.00 28.38 56.17
N TYR A 619 -61.87 27.74 56.95
CA TYR A 619 -61.48 26.76 57.95
C TYR A 619 -62.06 25.39 57.60
N PHE A 620 -61.25 24.34 57.77
CA PHE A 620 -61.63 22.95 57.54
C PHE A 620 -61.66 22.17 58.85
N ASP A 621 -62.69 21.36 59.08
CA ASP A 621 -62.79 20.50 60.27
C ASP A 621 -61.78 19.33 60.23
N GLY A 622 -61.74 18.51 61.30
CA GLY A 622 -60.81 17.38 61.40
C GLY A 622 -60.98 16.29 60.34
N SER A 623 -62.10 16.28 59.60
CA SER A 623 -62.31 15.40 58.45
C SER A 623 -62.01 16.07 57.11
N GLY A 624 -61.62 17.34 57.11
CA GLY A 624 -61.29 18.13 55.92
C GLY A 624 -62.49 18.80 55.26
N TRP A 625 -63.63 18.91 55.93
CA TRP A 625 -64.78 19.64 55.40
C TRP A 625 -64.72 21.10 55.78
N MET A 626 -64.94 21.99 54.82
CA MET A 626 -65.12 23.41 55.05
C MET A 626 -66.28 23.64 56.01
N ILE A 627 -66.06 24.46 57.03
CA ILE A 627 -67.10 24.81 58.00
C ILE A 627 -67.77 26.15 57.64
N THR A 628 -69.04 26.26 58.00
CA THR A 628 -69.82 27.50 57.98
C THR A 628 -70.29 27.82 59.40
N GLY A 629 -70.66 29.06 59.66
CA GLY A 629 -71.05 29.54 60.98
C GLY A 629 -69.87 29.90 61.88
N TRP A 630 -70.12 29.88 63.19
CA TRP A 630 -69.16 30.30 64.21
C TRP A 630 -68.03 29.28 64.40
N LYS A 631 -66.79 29.76 64.47
CA LYS A 631 -65.60 28.99 64.86
C LYS A 631 -64.87 29.71 65.97
N TYR A 632 -64.68 29.01 67.08
CA TYR A 632 -63.77 29.44 68.13
C TYR A 632 -62.39 28.83 67.87
N SER A 633 -61.36 29.66 67.84
CA SER A 633 -59.96 29.26 67.65
C SER A 633 -59.05 30.17 68.47
N GLU A 634 -58.15 29.58 69.25
CA GLU A 634 -57.11 30.31 70.01
C GLU A 634 -57.64 31.47 70.89
N GLY A 635 -58.81 31.31 71.49
CA GLY A 635 -59.40 32.33 72.35
C GLY A 635 -60.32 33.33 71.63
N ILE A 636 -60.39 33.26 70.30
CA ILE A 636 -61.05 34.25 69.43
C ILE A 636 -62.18 33.59 68.64
N TRP A 637 -63.30 34.31 68.49
CA TRP A 637 -64.40 33.90 67.62
C TRP A 637 -64.23 34.45 66.20
N TYR A 638 -64.43 33.58 65.23
CA TYR A 638 -64.48 33.87 63.80
C TYR A 638 -65.84 33.43 63.27
N TYR A 639 -66.28 34.01 62.16
CA TYR A 639 -67.52 33.60 61.50
C TYR A 639 -67.29 33.36 60.01
N MET A 640 -67.71 32.19 59.54
CA MET A 640 -67.72 31.83 58.13
C MET A 640 -69.16 31.94 57.63
N ASN A 641 -69.38 32.70 56.57
CA ASN A 641 -70.73 32.82 56.00
C ASN A 641 -71.19 31.50 55.34
N ASP A 642 -72.36 31.52 54.68
CA ASP A 642 -72.93 30.34 54.03
C ASP A 642 -72.05 29.76 52.89
N SER A 643 -71.13 30.55 52.32
CA SER A 643 -70.14 30.06 51.36
C SER A 643 -68.83 29.58 52.01
N GLY A 644 -68.73 29.61 53.33
CA GLY A 644 -67.55 29.25 54.12
C GLY A 644 -66.49 30.34 54.18
N ALA A 645 -66.70 31.47 53.50
CA ALA A 645 -65.76 32.59 53.52
C ALA A 645 -65.75 33.24 54.90
N MET A 646 -64.56 33.37 55.49
CA MET A 646 -64.38 34.10 56.74
C MET A 646 -64.76 35.57 56.56
N ILE A 647 -65.64 36.07 57.42
CA ILE A 647 -65.99 37.48 57.47
C ILE A 647 -64.85 38.25 58.12
N SER A 648 -64.42 39.34 57.47
CA SER A 648 -63.35 40.22 57.96
C SER A 648 -63.55 41.65 57.47
N ASN A 649 -63.04 42.60 58.24
CA ASN A 649 -63.03 44.03 57.96
C ASN A 649 -64.40 44.64 57.69
N CYS A 650 -65.44 44.16 58.36
CA CYS A 650 -66.79 44.70 58.19
C CYS A 650 -67.71 44.41 59.37
N TRP A 651 -68.83 45.14 59.39
CA TRP A 651 -70.01 44.78 60.15
C TRP A 651 -70.82 43.73 59.38
N TYR A 652 -71.27 42.69 60.06
CA TYR A 652 -71.99 41.58 59.45
C TYR A 652 -73.16 41.11 60.32
N TRP A 653 -74.32 40.91 59.70
CA TRP A 653 -75.52 40.47 60.39
C TRP A 653 -75.59 38.95 60.44
N ILE A 654 -75.81 38.41 61.64
CA ILE A 654 -75.95 36.97 61.91
C ILE A 654 -77.24 36.81 62.73
N GLY A 655 -78.30 36.33 62.07
CA GLY A 655 -79.64 36.35 62.64
C GLY A 655 -80.13 37.78 62.87
N THR A 656 -80.57 38.08 64.08
CA THR A 656 -81.06 39.42 64.48
C THR A 656 -79.98 40.35 65.03
N ASN A 657 -78.72 39.88 65.11
CA ASN A 657 -77.62 40.61 65.74
C ASN A 657 -76.56 41.00 64.69
N CYS A 658 -75.93 42.17 64.86
CA CYS A 658 -74.83 42.63 64.02
C CYS A 658 -73.51 42.54 64.79
N TYR A 659 -72.46 42.04 64.15
CA TYR A 659 -71.13 41.83 64.74
C TYR A 659 -70.09 42.55 63.89
N TYR A 660 -69.01 43.02 64.50
CA TYR A 660 -67.87 43.56 63.76
C TYR A 660 -66.70 42.58 63.78
N PHE A 661 -66.11 42.34 62.61
CA PHE A 661 -64.91 41.54 62.44
C PHE A 661 -63.77 42.43 61.93
N ASN A 662 -62.60 42.36 62.56
CA ASN A 662 -61.45 43.16 62.15
C ASN A 662 -60.79 42.63 60.86
N GLU A 663 -59.70 43.24 60.42
CA GLU A 663 -58.97 42.86 59.19
C GLU A 663 -58.51 41.40 59.17
N ASN A 664 -58.31 40.78 60.34
CA ASN A 664 -57.93 39.37 60.49
C ASN A 664 -59.15 38.43 60.64
N GLY A 665 -60.36 38.95 60.60
CA GLY A 665 -61.61 38.19 60.78
C GLY A 665 -61.96 37.88 62.23
N GLU A 666 -61.29 38.52 63.18
CA GLU A 666 -61.51 38.31 64.60
C GLU A 666 -62.74 39.12 65.04
N MET A 667 -63.69 38.47 65.72
CA MET A 667 -64.88 39.13 66.25
C MET A 667 -64.50 40.06 67.39
N ALA A 668 -64.87 41.33 67.29
CA ALA A 668 -64.77 42.29 68.39
C ALA A 668 -65.77 41.94 69.50
N ALA A 669 -65.34 42.00 70.75
CA ALA A 669 -66.19 41.85 71.94
C ALA A 669 -65.77 42.87 73.00
N ASP A 670 -66.74 43.43 73.74
CA ASP A 670 -66.55 44.49 74.74
C ASP A 670 -65.70 45.67 74.24
N ALA A 671 -65.98 46.11 73.02
CA ALA A 671 -65.16 47.08 72.31
C ALA A 671 -66.00 48.15 71.58
N TRP A 672 -65.39 49.31 71.38
CA TRP A 672 -65.91 50.36 70.51
C TRP A 672 -65.30 50.26 69.12
N ILE A 673 -66.14 50.30 68.08
CA ILE A 673 -65.76 50.26 66.67
C ILE A 673 -66.30 51.53 66.01
N GLY A 674 -65.46 52.56 65.93
CA GLY A 674 -65.92 53.92 65.62
C GLY A 674 -66.89 54.41 66.70
N ASP A 675 -68.07 54.89 66.28
CA ASP A 675 -69.09 55.44 67.18
C ASP A 675 -70.04 54.36 67.76
N TRP A 676 -69.80 53.08 67.48
CA TRP A 676 -70.69 51.96 67.80
C TRP A 676 -70.06 50.97 68.78
N TYR A 677 -70.81 50.49 69.79
CA TYR A 677 -70.33 49.53 70.79
C TYR A 677 -70.85 48.12 70.55
N VAL A 678 -69.99 47.11 70.72
CA VAL A 678 -70.36 45.69 70.82
C VAL A 678 -70.17 45.17 72.26
N ASP A 679 -71.10 44.36 72.75
CA ASP A 679 -71.02 43.78 74.11
C ASP A 679 -70.07 42.57 74.19
N GLY A 680 -69.99 41.93 75.36
CA GLY A 680 -69.13 40.75 75.60
C GLY A 680 -69.53 39.50 74.81
N SER A 681 -70.71 39.48 74.18
CA SER A 681 -71.11 38.47 73.20
C SER A 681 -70.68 38.83 71.77
N GLY A 682 -70.18 40.05 71.56
CA GLY A 682 -69.82 40.63 70.27
C GLY A 682 -70.99 41.30 69.54
N ALA A 683 -72.19 41.31 70.11
CA ALA A 683 -73.37 41.88 69.47
C ALA A 683 -73.40 43.41 69.61
N TRP A 684 -73.68 44.09 68.50
CA TRP A 684 -73.88 45.55 68.46
C TRP A 684 -75.07 45.98 69.32
N ILE A 685 -74.87 47.03 70.12
CA ILE A 685 -75.91 47.63 70.97
C ILE A 685 -76.30 49.00 70.41
N PRO A 686 -77.44 49.12 69.70
CA PRO A 686 -77.85 50.35 69.01
C PRO A 686 -78.06 51.56 69.93
N GLU A 687 -78.45 51.30 71.18
CA GLU A 687 -78.80 52.33 72.17
C GLU A 687 -77.57 52.93 72.87
N LYS A 688 -76.38 52.35 72.68
CA LYS A 688 -75.13 52.78 73.32
C LYS A 688 -74.30 53.60 72.34
N VAL A 689 -74.53 54.91 72.35
CA VAL A 689 -73.87 55.90 71.48
C VAL A 689 -72.61 56.47 72.13
N TYR A 690 -71.54 56.67 71.36
CA TYR A 690 -70.30 57.28 71.83
C TYR A 690 -70.54 58.74 72.21
N ASN A 691 -70.48 59.08 73.50
CA ASN A 691 -70.55 60.48 73.94
C ASN A 691 -69.23 61.19 73.59
N LYS A 692 -69.26 62.07 72.58
CA LYS A 692 -68.22 63.07 72.33
C LYS A 692 -68.43 64.30 73.21
#